data_AF-A0A497F0P7-F1
#
_entry.id   AF-A0A497F0P7-F1
#
_cell.length_a   1.000
_cell.length_b   1.000
_cell.length_c   1.000
_cell.angle_alpha   90.00
_cell.angle_beta   90.00
_cell.angle_gamma   90.00
#
_symmetry.space_group_name_H-M   'P 1'
#
loop_
_entity.id
_entity.type
_entity.pdbx_description
1 polymer ?
#
loop_
_entity_poly.entity_id
_entity_poly.type
_entity_poly.pdbx_seq_one_letter_code
_entity_poly.pdbx_strand_id
1 'polypeptide(L)'
;MRAMSEFKLRLIVMALLLTLIVSGVTYHTSAYGIYEASSIKPVRSVVWDPLPSKPLTATLGSTMSIEVVADSSASDWSVQLSSKYGDFSLELVDAVYSEETGRWTLTLKLPSNIPTGLYSLKLSFTSEEEGAVEYTQPRCVNVTVSYPKELLIAHLSDIHLPYGADVLARAVYELNLLRPSLVVITGDLVDVDTISSAWKYAWSILIDGPLEVPAYILPGNHDHSGDDAANYMEFCGPLYWYVQIGDFHLIALDTALDGYVDMDQLAWAESILGEIGDGTKILMFHHPLFSRGSYTLTGSWEEVEQFSEYLYYSWNEHIENAKELLRLVEQYNISLIMSGHIHTEHYVVYNDKHYFEVNLPAGGGLREGDYWSYRLVRIDENGNVQVICLRGKYPYMHPSSYPIGHLTYYYTPSNDGSASAVSIVIINDLNADIEPFIEFAVKADRPADEYSFYPESPEHYEVIEFNGVYYFRFRVKVPAKTSYYLTLAATSDNNPPTLDFEYQLIDNTTLSISTLVSDYEWGVKSAVLMYSINGATDWIEVPMEPTIEVNKDGIKAIYSQLTYNQLIDLPENAFNVSIRIVAEDFAGNQNEVEQVVVIREAPPSSSEQPVQQTPEQPPEQTEQPEQPVTGLPMNQVLAVSIIIVIIIVATVLLKIKKSQ
;
A
#
# COMPACT_ATOMS: atom_id res chain seq x y z
N MET A 1 17.61 -44.60 -41.53
CA MET A 1 17.24 -43.21 -41.93
C MET A 1 16.00 -42.67 -41.23
N ARG A 2 14.93 -43.45 -40.96
CA ARG A 2 13.75 -42.98 -40.20
C ARG A 2 14.03 -42.65 -38.71
N ALA A 3 14.86 -43.43 -38.01
CA ALA A 3 15.18 -43.18 -36.60
C ALA A 3 16.01 -41.89 -36.34
N MET A 4 16.86 -41.47 -37.28
CA MET A 4 17.61 -40.21 -37.17
C MET A 4 16.73 -38.96 -37.39
N SER A 5 15.59 -39.12 -38.07
CA SER A 5 14.62 -38.05 -38.33
C SER A 5 13.79 -37.74 -37.08
N GLU A 6 13.35 -38.78 -36.35
CA GLU A 6 12.58 -38.61 -35.12
C GLU A 6 13.42 -38.03 -33.98
N PHE A 7 14.71 -38.39 -33.90
CA PHE A 7 15.61 -37.84 -32.89
C PHE A 7 15.87 -36.34 -33.10
N LYS A 8 16.04 -35.90 -34.36
CA LYS A 8 16.18 -34.47 -34.69
C LYS A 8 14.90 -33.68 -34.44
N LEU A 9 13.72 -34.26 -34.73
CA LEU A 9 12.44 -33.63 -34.45
C LEU A 9 12.21 -33.46 -32.95
N ARG A 10 12.56 -34.48 -32.13
CA ARG A 10 12.49 -34.39 -30.66
C ARG A 10 13.45 -33.35 -30.09
N LEU A 11 14.66 -33.22 -30.63
CA LEU A 11 15.60 -32.17 -30.21
C LEU A 11 15.09 -30.76 -30.53
N ILE A 12 14.48 -30.57 -31.69
CA ILE A 12 13.90 -29.27 -32.09
C ILE A 12 12.70 -28.92 -31.23
N VAL A 13 11.82 -29.87 -30.93
CA VAL A 13 10.69 -29.67 -30.02
C VAL A 13 11.15 -29.38 -28.60
N MET A 14 12.21 -30.06 -28.12
CA MET A 14 12.79 -29.77 -26.80
C MET A 14 13.46 -28.39 -26.75
N ALA A 15 14.13 -27.97 -27.82
CA ALA A 15 14.73 -26.63 -27.93
C ALA A 15 13.65 -25.53 -28.02
N LEU A 16 12.54 -25.78 -28.72
CA LEU A 16 11.37 -24.88 -28.77
C LEU A 16 10.65 -24.80 -27.42
N LEU A 17 10.49 -25.92 -26.70
CA LEU A 17 9.97 -25.92 -25.34
C LEU A 17 10.90 -25.22 -24.36
N LEU A 18 12.22 -25.40 -24.48
CA LEU A 18 13.18 -24.67 -23.64
C LEU A 18 13.18 -23.17 -23.93
N THR A 19 13.02 -22.77 -25.20
CA THR A 19 12.90 -21.34 -25.56
C THR A 19 11.55 -20.77 -25.16
N LEU A 20 10.45 -21.53 -25.17
CA LEU A 20 9.15 -21.13 -24.59
C LEU A 20 9.17 -21.04 -23.07
N ILE A 21 9.94 -21.90 -22.39
CA ILE A 21 10.12 -21.84 -20.94
C ILE A 21 11.04 -20.67 -20.58
N VAL A 22 12.12 -20.42 -21.32
CA VAL A 22 13.02 -19.27 -21.05
C VAL A 22 12.39 -17.94 -21.47
N SER A 23 11.59 -17.90 -22.55
CA SER A 23 10.80 -16.70 -22.91
C SER A 23 9.60 -16.50 -21.99
N GLY A 24 8.96 -17.57 -21.53
CA GLY A 24 7.92 -17.52 -20.50
C GLY A 24 8.44 -17.09 -19.13
N VAL A 25 9.66 -17.50 -18.75
CA VAL A 25 10.33 -17.07 -17.52
C VAL A 25 10.82 -15.62 -17.64
N THR A 26 11.28 -15.16 -18.81
CA THR A 26 11.69 -13.76 -19.00
C THR A 26 10.52 -12.79 -19.22
N TYR A 27 9.36 -13.26 -19.68
CA TYR A 27 8.12 -12.46 -19.69
C TYR A 27 7.40 -12.48 -18.34
N HIS A 28 7.41 -13.59 -17.59
CA HIS A 28 6.81 -13.61 -16.25
C HIS A 28 7.62 -12.87 -15.18
N THR A 29 8.91 -12.59 -15.39
CA THR A 29 9.66 -11.69 -14.50
C THR A 29 9.26 -10.21 -14.64
N SER A 30 8.39 -9.86 -15.60
CA SER A 30 7.85 -8.49 -15.71
C SER A 30 6.46 -8.29 -15.08
N ALA A 31 5.81 -9.36 -14.62
CA ALA A 31 4.47 -9.31 -14.01
C ALA A 31 4.37 -9.95 -12.61
N TYR A 32 5.43 -10.62 -12.16
CA TYR A 32 5.60 -10.97 -10.76
C TYR A 32 6.69 -10.07 -10.18
N GLY A 33 6.28 -8.98 -9.53
CA GLY A 33 7.13 -8.26 -8.61
C GLY A 33 7.43 -9.15 -7.39
N ILE A 34 8.19 -10.23 -7.58
CA ILE A 34 9.03 -10.72 -6.50
C ILE A 34 10.05 -9.60 -6.35
N TYR A 35 9.81 -8.71 -5.40
CA TYR A 35 10.81 -7.74 -4.98
C TYR A 35 12.03 -8.56 -4.55
N GLU A 36 13.01 -8.76 -5.44
CA GLU A 36 14.36 -9.02 -4.96
C GLU A 36 14.62 -7.88 -3.99
N ALA A 37 14.84 -8.21 -2.72
CA ALA A 37 14.99 -7.21 -1.67
C ALA A 37 16.08 -6.23 -2.12
N SER A 38 15.66 -5.07 -2.64
CA SER A 38 16.56 -4.02 -3.06
C SER A 38 17.39 -3.71 -1.83
N SER A 39 18.71 -3.87 -1.93
CA SER A 39 19.56 -3.53 -0.80
C SER A 39 19.30 -2.07 -0.44
N ILE A 40 19.00 -1.80 0.82
CA ILE A 40 18.87 -0.43 1.33
C ILE A 40 20.15 0.32 0.97
N LYS A 41 20.03 1.57 0.55
CA LYS A 41 21.17 2.43 0.22
C LYS A 41 21.10 3.72 1.02
N PRO A 42 22.25 4.34 1.34
CA PRO A 42 22.25 5.68 1.91
C PRO A 42 21.60 6.67 0.94
N VAL A 43 20.60 7.42 1.40
CA VAL A 43 19.79 8.32 0.57
C VAL A 43 20.49 9.63 0.23
N ARG A 44 21.63 9.94 0.86
CA ARG A 44 22.39 11.19 0.66
C ARG A 44 23.82 10.97 0.18
N SER A 45 24.12 9.77 -0.31
CA SER A 45 25.48 9.39 -0.75
C SER A 45 25.90 10.10 -2.03
N VAL A 46 24.97 10.35 -2.95
CA VAL A 46 25.24 11.01 -4.24
C VAL A 46 24.32 12.20 -4.44
N VAL A 47 23.00 11.99 -4.42
CA VAL A 47 22.03 13.10 -4.46
C VAL A 47 21.82 13.58 -3.03
N TRP A 48 22.22 14.82 -2.75
CA TRP A 48 22.05 15.43 -1.43
C TRP A 48 20.65 16.02 -1.26
N ASP A 49 20.11 16.57 -2.35
CA ASP A 49 18.75 17.09 -2.45
C ASP A 49 18.28 17.03 -3.92
N PRO A 50 17.03 16.62 -4.23
CA PRO A 50 15.95 16.27 -3.32
C PRO A 50 16.02 14.84 -2.78
N LEU A 51 15.23 14.56 -1.74
CA LEU A 51 15.17 13.25 -1.06
C LEU A 51 13.79 12.61 -1.13
N PRO A 52 13.67 11.28 -0.96
CA PRO A 52 12.39 10.58 -0.95
C PRO A 52 11.53 10.96 0.26
N SER A 53 12.18 11.36 1.37
CA SER A 53 11.57 11.84 2.63
C SER A 53 11.23 13.33 2.62
N LYS A 54 11.61 14.07 1.58
CA LYS A 54 11.18 15.45 1.33
C LYS A 54 11.26 15.79 -0.17
N PRO A 55 10.38 15.19 -1.01
CA PRO A 55 10.44 15.39 -2.45
C PRO A 55 10.32 16.85 -2.85
N LEU A 56 11.05 17.24 -3.90
CA LEU A 56 10.92 18.56 -4.52
C LEU A 56 9.67 18.58 -5.40
N THR A 57 8.84 19.62 -5.26
CA THR A 57 7.74 19.86 -6.20
C THR A 57 8.18 20.82 -7.31
N ALA A 58 8.09 20.37 -8.55
CA ALA A 58 8.43 21.15 -9.74
C ALA A 58 7.22 21.29 -10.68
N THR A 59 7.21 22.38 -11.46
CA THR A 59 6.15 22.65 -12.44
C THR A 59 6.64 22.42 -13.86
N LEU A 60 5.78 21.88 -14.74
CA LEU A 60 6.12 21.60 -16.14
C LEU A 60 6.74 22.81 -16.85
N GLY A 61 7.85 22.60 -17.55
CA GLY A 61 8.56 23.67 -18.28
C GLY A 61 9.43 24.60 -17.42
N SER A 62 9.36 24.52 -16.08
CA SER A 62 10.17 25.33 -15.18
C SER A 62 11.58 24.78 -14.99
N THR A 63 12.44 25.56 -14.32
CA THR A 63 13.74 25.09 -13.84
C THR A 63 13.64 24.61 -12.40
N MET A 64 14.34 23.53 -12.08
CA MET A 64 14.55 23.02 -10.74
C MET A 64 16.04 22.91 -10.45
N SER A 65 16.41 22.96 -9.17
CA SER A 65 17.79 22.74 -8.74
C SER A 65 17.90 21.45 -7.96
N ILE A 66 18.99 20.72 -8.18
CA ILE A 66 19.38 19.57 -7.37
C ILE A 66 20.78 19.78 -6.82
N GLU A 67 21.06 19.19 -5.65
CA GLU A 67 22.38 19.19 -5.04
C GLU A 67 22.99 17.79 -5.14
N VAL A 68 24.21 17.71 -5.65
CA VAL A 68 24.95 16.45 -5.86
C VAL A 68 26.28 16.49 -5.11
N VAL A 69 26.58 15.44 -4.36
CA VAL A 69 27.89 15.18 -3.77
C VAL A 69 28.76 14.55 -4.85
N ALA A 70 29.75 15.30 -5.32
CA ALA A 70 30.79 14.84 -6.22
C ALA A 70 31.97 15.80 -6.14
N ASP A 71 33.17 15.31 -6.44
CA ASP A 71 34.36 16.15 -6.43
C ASP A 71 34.32 17.22 -7.55
N SER A 72 35.19 18.22 -7.45
CA SER A 72 35.23 19.38 -8.37
C SER A 72 35.53 19.04 -9.83
N SER A 73 36.01 17.81 -10.14
CA SER A 73 36.27 17.36 -11.51
C SER A 73 35.03 16.76 -12.20
N ALA A 74 33.92 16.59 -11.45
CA ALA A 74 32.71 15.97 -11.98
C ALA A 74 32.14 16.71 -13.20
N SER A 75 31.86 15.94 -14.25
CA SER A 75 31.43 16.44 -15.55
C SER A 75 30.57 15.40 -16.29
N ASP A 76 30.19 15.68 -17.54
CA ASP A 76 29.36 14.79 -18.38
C ASP A 76 28.03 14.40 -17.72
N TRP A 77 27.41 15.36 -17.04
CA TRP A 77 26.12 15.23 -16.36
C TRP A 77 24.99 14.81 -17.31
N SER A 78 24.30 13.74 -16.95
CA SER A 78 23.03 13.32 -17.56
C SER A 78 22.03 13.05 -16.45
N VAL A 79 20.87 13.72 -16.54
CA VAL A 79 19.82 13.64 -15.53
C VAL A 79 18.49 13.31 -16.22
N GLN A 80 17.76 12.34 -15.66
CA GLN A 80 16.46 11.91 -16.16
C GLN A 80 15.47 11.74 -15.00
N LEU A 81 14.20 12.01 -15.25
CA LEU A 81 13.12 11.60 -14.37
C LEU A 81 12.55 10.26 -14.85
N SER A 82 12.34 9.34 -13.93
CA SER A 82 11.85 7.99 -14.19
C SER A 82 10.58 7.70 -13.42
N SER A 83 9.60 7.10 -14.09
CA SER A 83 8.34 6.65 -13.52
C SER A 83 7.78 5.48 -14.32
N LYS A 84 6.57 5.02 -13.99
CA LYS A 84 5.83 4.03 -14.81
C LYS A 84 5.54 4.50 -16.24
N TYR A 85 5.61 5.80 -16.52
CA TYR A 85 5.42 6.35 -17.87
C TYR A 85 6.70 6.32 -18.73
N GLY A 86 7.83 5.91 -18.16
CA GLY A 86 9.12 5.87 -18.81
C GLY A 86 10.13 6.88 -18.24
N ASP A 87 11.20 7.08 -19.00
CA ASP A 87 12.33 7.94 -18.65
C ASP A 87 12.30 9.23 -19.48
N PHE A 88 12.51 10.37 -18.82
CA PHE A 88 12.42 11.70 -19.41
C PHE A 88 13.68 12.50 -19.09
N SER A 89 14.48 12.79 -20.12
CA SER A 89 15.71 13.57 -19.96
C SER A 89 15.42 15.02 -19.57
N LEU A 90 16.25 15.54 -18.66
CA LEU A 90 16.24 16.94 -18.25
C LEU A 90 17.36 17.71 -18.96
N GLU A 91 17.08 18.95 -19.36
CA GLU A 91 18.08 19.82 -19.97
C GLU A 91 18.91 20.48 -18.85
N LEU A 92 20.23 20.25 -18.84
CA LEU A 92 21.14 20.96 -17.93
C LEU A 92 21.29 22.41 -18.38
N VAL A 93 20.89 23.34 -17.51
CA VAL A 93 20.99 24.79 -17.72
C VAL A 93 22.29 25.33 -17.15
N ASP A 94 22.65 24.90 -15.93
CA ASP A 94 23.84 25.36 -15.22
C ASP A 94 24.34 24.30 -14.23
N ALA A 95 25.63 24.34 -13.91
CA ALA A 95 26.28 23.47 -12.95
C ALA A 95 27.34 24.26 -12.17
N VAL A 96 27.14 24.42 -10.86
CA VAL A 96 28.01 25.24 -10.00
C VAL A 96 28.54 24.40 -8.85
N TYR A 97 29.86 24.33 -8.71
CA TYR A 97 30.52 23.66 -7.58
C TYR A 97 30.76 24.62 -6.42
N SER A 98 30.54 24.15 -5.19
CA SER A 98 30.81 24.88 -3.95
C SER A 98 31.90 24.18 -3.14
N GLU A 99 33.07 24.80 -3.07
CA GLU A 99 34.21 24.33 -2.25
C GLU A 99 33.89 24.28 -0.76
N GLU A 100 33.02 25.18 -0.28
CA GLU A 100 32.62 25.22 1.13
C GLU A 100 31.83 23.97 1.53
N THR A 101 31.02 23.46 0.60
CA THR A 101 30.08 22.38 0.89
C THR A 101 30.47 21.05 0.26
N GLY A 102 31.43 21.04 -0.67
CA GLY A 102 31.82 19.85 -1.44
C GLY A 102 30.71 19.35 -2.38
N ARG A 103 29.82 20.25 -2.83
CA ARG A 103 28.60 19.89 -3.57
C ARG A 103 28.46 20.69 -4.86
N TRP A 104 27.86 20.05 -5.86
CA TRP A 104 27.39 20.68 -7.10
C TRP A 104 25.92 21.05 -6.98
N THR A 105 25.56 22.27 -7.38
CA THR A 105 24.19 22.67 -7.66
C THR A 105 23.97 22.59 -9.17
N LEU A 106 23.10 21.68 -9.60
CA LEU A 106 22.71 21.55 -11.00
C LEU A 106 21.34 22.19 -11.21
N THR A 107 21.27 23.16 -12.13
CA THR A 107 20.01 23.76 -12.56
C THR A 107 19.51 23.03 -13.80
N LEU A 108 18.34 22.43 -13.71
CA LEU A 108 17.76 21.54 -14.71
C LEU A 108 16.43 22.08 -15.18
N LYS A 109 16.18 22.05 -16.49
CA LYS A 109 14.90 22.44 -17.06
C LYS A 109 14.03 21.21 -17.31
N LEU A 110 12.84 21.26 -16.74
CA LEU A 110 11.83 20.21 -16.84
C LEU A 110 11.12 20.29 -18.21
N PRO A 111 10.89 19.16 -18.90
CA PRO A 111 10.07 19.15 -20.10
C PRO A 111 8.63 19.60 -19.80
N SER A 112 7.95 20.17 -20.79
CA SER A 112 6.59 20.71 -20.65
C SER A 112 5.48 19.70 -20.96
N ASN A 113 5.84 18.47 -21.35
CA ASN A 113 4.93 17.49 -21.96
C ASN A 113 5.08 16.09 -21.37
N ILE A 114 5.48 15.99 -20.09
CA ILE A 114 5.53 14.72 -19.36
C ILE A 114 4.31 14.64 -18.43
N PRO A 115 3.90 13.42 -18.03
CA PRO A 115 2.81 13.28 -17.07
C PRO A 115 3.13 13.96 -15.73
N THR A 116 2.10 14.39 -15.03
CA THR A 116 2.24 14.77 -13.62
C THR A 116 2.31 13.54 -12.74
N GLY A 117 3.00 13.65 -11.60
CA GLY A 117 3.13 12.56 -10.63
C GLY A 117 4.48 12.55 -9.93
N LEU A 118 4.76 11.48 -9.21
CA LEU A 118 6.00 11.28 -8.46
C LEU A 118 7.02 10.51 -9.30
N TYR A 119 8.24 11.03 -9.36
CA TYR A 119 9.34 10.53 -10.18
C TYR A 119 10.58 10.24 -9.35
N SER A 120 11.31 9.20 -9.76
CA SER A 120 12.69 8.96 -9.34
C SER A 120 13.65 9.76 -10.22
N LEU A 121 14.77 10.21 -9.66
CA LEU A 121 15.81 10.94 -10.36
C LEU A 121 16.96 9.97 -10.71
N LYS A 122 17.18 9.73 -12.01
CA LYS A 122 18.34 9.00 -12.52
C LYS A 122 19.44 9.99 -12.89
N LEU A 123 20.61 9.82 -12.28
CA LEU A 123 21.77 10.68 -12.45
C LEU A 123 22.96 9.85 -12.92
N SER A 124 23.69 10.37 -13.89
CA SER A 124 24.99 9.85 -14.29
C SER A 124 25.98 10.98 -14.54
N PHE A 125 27.24 10.78 -14.16
CA PHE A 125 28.34 11.72 -14.41
C PHE A 125 29.67 10.97 -14.40
N THR A 126 30.75 11.67 -14.78
CA THR A 126 32.11 11.16 -14.62
C THR A 126 32.94 12.08 -13.75
N SER A 127 33.79 11.51 -12.88
CA SER A 127 34.78 12.25 -12.11
C SER A 127 36.15 11.57 -12.13
N GLU A 128 37.21 12.32 -11.83
CA GLU A 128 38.58 11.79 -11.77
C GLU A 128 38.78 10.83 -10.59
N GLU A 129 38.05 11.02 -9.48
CA GLU A 129 38.18 10.19 -8.27
C GLU A 129 37.36 8.89 -8.35
N GLU A 130 36.11 8.97 -8.79
CA GLU A 130 35.18 7.83 -8.79
C GLU A 130 35.02 7.17 -10.16
N GLY A 131 35.46 7.82 -11.24
CA GLY A 131 35.22 7.37 -12.60
C GLY A 131 33.78 7.63 -13.03
N ALA A 132 33.14 6.67 -13.71
CA ALA A 132 31.74 6.80 -14.12
C ALA A 132 30.80 6.41 -12.97
N VAL A 133 29.91 7.33 -12.60
CA VAL A 133 28.92 7.17 -11.54
C VAL A 133 27.53 7.09 -12.15
N GLU A 134 26.73 6.12 -11.69
CA GLU A 134 25.31 6.01 -11.98
C GLU A 134 24.54 5.86 -10.66
N TYR A 135 23.53 6.70 -10.46
CA TYR A 135 22.75 6.73 -9.24
C TYR A 135 21.27 6.97 -9.54
N THR A 136 20.39 6.33 -8.76
CA THR A 136 18.94 6.57 -8.83
C THR A 136 18.46 6.95 -7.44
N GLN A 137 17.98 8.18 -7.29
CA GLN A 137 17.28 8.63 -6.12
C GLN A 137 15.78 8.31 -6.30
N PRO A 138 15.19 7.42 -5.48
CA PRO A 138 13.80 7.05 -5.67
C PRO A 138 12.86 8.20 -5.31
N ARG A 139 11.79 8.37 -6.09
CA ARG A 139 10.57 9.12 -5.70
C ARG A 139 10.80 10.51 -5.08
N CYS A 140 11.80 11.24 -5.53
CA CYS A 140 12.23 12.51 -4.93
C CYS A 140 11.77 13.75 -5.70
N VAL A 141 11.08 13.61 -6.83
CA VAL A 141 10.57 14.76 -7.63
C VAL A 141 9.09 14.59 -7.91
N ASN A 142 8.27 15.50 -7.41
CA ASN A 142 6.84 15.58 -7.69
C ASN A 142 6.57 16.61 -8.80
N VAL A 143 6.07 16.17 -9.95
CA VAL A 143 5.81 17.01 -11.13
C VAL A 143 4.35 17.41 -11.18
N THR A 144 4.09 18.71 -11.33
CA THR A 144 2.75 19.31 -11.39
C THR A 144 2.60 20.25 -12.58
N VAL A 145 1.36 20.53 -13.01
CA VAL A 145 1.10 21.56 -14.04
C VAL A 145 1.33 22.97 -13.47
N SER A 146 0.87 23.17 -12.25
CA SER A 146 1.05 24.41 -11.47
C SER A 146 1.14 24.05 -10.00
N TYR A 147 1.71 24.93 -9.19
CA TYR A 147 1.67 24.76 -7.74
C TYR A 147 0.22 24.67 -7.23
N PRO A 148 -0.03 23.81 -6.23
CA PRO A 148 -1.35 23.66 -5.65
C PRO A 148 -1.77 24.94 -4.92
N LYS A 149 -3.09 25.17 -4.88
CA LYS A 149 -3.73 26.23 -4.09
C LYS A 149 -4.41 25.72 -2.82
N GLU A 150 -4.54 24.39 -2.73
CA GLU A 150 -4.97 23.63 -1.57
C GLU A 150 -4.14 22.35 -1.50
N LEU A 151 -3.73 21.98 -0.29
CA LEU A 151 -3.14 20.68 0.01
C LEU A 151 -4.17 19.81 0.73
N LEU A 152 -4.39 18.61 0.22
CA LEU A 152 -4.96 17.51 1.00
C LEU A 152 -3.79 16.69 1.55
N ILE A 153 -3.57 16.77 2.85
CA ILE A 153 -2.48 16.11 3.57
C ILE A 153 -3.02 14.82 4.19
N ALA A 154 -2.37 13.69 3.93
CA ALA A 154 -2.54 12.49 4.73
C ALA A 154 -1.47 12.45 5.84
N HIS A 155 -1.91 12.52 7.09
CA HIS A 155 -1.06 12.51 8.27
C HIS A 155 -1.00 11.11 8.86
N LEU A 156 0.18 10.53 8.85
CA LEU A 156 0.55 9.29 9.52
C LEU A 156 1.54 9.62 10.64
N SER A 157 1.60 8.76 11.65
CA SER A 157 2.57 8.86 12.73
C SER A 157 2.75 7.49 13.38
N ASP A 158 3.85 7.29 14.10
CA ASP A 158 4.03 6.13 14.99
C ASP A 158 3.81 4.81 14.24
N ILE A 159 4.63 4.59 13.21
CA ILE A 159 4.57 3.39 12.35
C ILE A 159 5.23 2.20 13.05
N HIS A 160 6.30 2.42 13.82
CA HIS A 160 7.02 1.38 14.57
C HIS A 160 7.44 0.18 13.70
N LEU A 161 8.14 0.43 12.60
CA LEU A 161 8.75 -0.66 11.82
C LEU A 161 9.78 -1.42 12.67
N PRO A 162 9.87 -2.75 12.57
CA PRO A 162 9.25 -3.61 11.57
C PRO A 162 7.82 -4.07 11.92
N TYR A 163 7.33 -3.75 13.12
CA TYR A 163 6.08 -4.31 13.65
C TYR A 163 4.85 -3.78 12.92
N GLY A 164 4.85 -2.50 12.55
CA GLY A 164 3.78 -1.89 11.76
C GLY A 164 3.84 -2.12 10.25
N ALA A 165 4.70 -3.02 9.75
CA ALA A 165 4.95 -3.15 8.31
C ALA A 165 3.69 -3.53 7.50
N ASP A 166 2.85 -4.42 8.02
CA ASP A 166 1.59 -4.81 7.35
C ASP A 166 0.58 -3.65 7.34
N VAL A 167 0.55 -2.85 8.41
CA VAL A 167 -0.31 -1.66 8.54
C VAL A 167 0.15 -0.56 7.59
N LEU A 168 1.45 -0.30 7.52
CA LEU A 168 2.03 0.63 6.56
C LEU A 168 1.73 0.20 5.12
N ALA A 169 1.87 -1.09 4.82
CA ALA A 169 1.56 -1.62 3.49
C ALA A 169 0.09 -1.38 3.13
N ARG A 170 -0.81 -1.59 4.08
CA ARG A 170 -2.24 -1.28 3.90
C ARG A 170 -2.48 0.22 3.75
N ALA A 171 -1.83 1.08 4.52
CA ALA A 171 -1.95 2.52 4.37
C ALA A 171 -1.47 3.00 2.99
N VAL A 172 -0.29 2.56 2.53
CA VAL A 172 0.23 2.89 1.19
C VAL A 172 -0.74 2.47 0.10
N TYR A 173 -1.30 1.26 0.20
CA TYR A 173 -2.32 0.78 -0.72
C TYR A 173 -3.54 1.72 -0.79
N GLU A 174 -4.11 2.09 0.36
CA GLU A 174 -5.28 2.97 0.42
C GLU A 174 -4.97 4.41 -0.03
N LEU A 175 -3.80 4.95 0.32
CA LEU A 175 -3.37 6.29 -0.07
C LEU A 175 -3.05 6.39 -1.56
N ASN A 176 -2.62 5.30 -2.19
CA ASN A 176 -2.50 5.22 -3.65
C ASN A 176 -3.86 5.36 -4.34
N LEU A 177 -4.94 4.85 -3.73
CA LEU A 177 -6.31 5.03 -4.22
C LEU A 177 -6.82 6.46 -3.99
N LEU A 178 -6.66 6.99 -2.78
CA LEU A 178 -7.16 8.33 -2.42
C LEU A 178 -6.39 9.45 -3.13
N ARG A 179 -5.09 9.24 -3.34
CA ARG A 179 -4.15 10.17 -3.97
C ARG A 179 -4.21 11.59 -3.37
N PRO A 180 -3.90 11.76 -2.07
CA PRO A 180 -3.77 13.09 -1.47
C PRO A 180 -2.62 13.88 -2.12
N SER A 181 -2.54 15.19 -1.84
CA SER A 181 -1.47 16.05 -2.36
C SER A 181 -0.11 15.62 -1.85
N LEU A 182 -0.04 15.19 -0.58
CA LEU A 182 1.16 14.68 0.07
C LEU A 182 0.82 13.82 1.29
N VAL A 183 1.80 13.01 1.72
CA VAL A 183 1.78 12.28 3.00
C VAL A 183 2.77 12.95 3.95
N VAL A 184 2.37 13.22 5.20
CA VAL A 184 3.26 13.63 6.28
C VAL A 184 3.36 12.48 7.29
N ILE A 185 4.59 12.12 7.66
CA ILE A 185 4.88 11.12 8.69
C ILE A 185 5.60 11.82 9.85
N THR A 186 4.90 12.01 10.96
CA THR A 186 5.38 12.81 12.11
C THR A 186 6.21 12.01 13.12
N GLY A 187 7.12 11.13 12.68
CA GLY A 187 8.04 10.41 13.57
C GLY A 187 7.63 8.99 13.95
N ASP A 188 8.56 8.33 14.64
CA ASP A 188 8.54 6.92 15.02
C ASP A 188 8.30 6.02 13.81
N LEU A 189 9.10 6.25 12.77
CA LEU A 189 9.08 5.44 11.54
C LEU A 189 9.56 4.01 11.87
N VAL A 190 10.64 3.89 12.62
CA VAL A 190 11.16 2.62 13.13
C VAL A 190 10.99 2.55 14.66
N ASP A 191 10.87 1.33 15.19
CA ASP A 191 10.73 1.10 16.63
C ASP A 191 12.06 1.26 17.38
N VAL A 192 13.19 0.93 16.75
CA VAL A 192 14.53 1.25 17.24
C VAL A 192 15.42 1.43 16.02
N ASP A 193 16.20 2.50 15.98
CA ASP A 193 17.04 2.90 14.84
C ASP A 193 17.96 1.78 14.34
N THR A 194 18.46 0.95 15.26
CA THR A 194 19.41 -0.13 14.93
C THR A 194 18.76 -1.41 14.39
N ILE A 195 17.42 -1.49 14.29
CA ILE A 195 16.73 -2.67 13.77
C ILE A 195 16.80 -2.68 12.23
N SER A 196 17.73 -3.46 11.67
CA SER A 196 17.94 -3.57 10.22
C SER A 196 16.66 -3.93 9.43
N SER A 197 15.79 -4.81 9.94
CA SER A 197 14.55 -5.14 9.24
C SER A 197 13.57 -3.96 9.14
N ALA A 198 13.61 -3.03 10.10
CA ALA A 198 12.75 -1.85 10.07
C ALA A 198 13.07 -0.99 8.84
N TRP A 199 14.35 -0.70 8.63
CA TRP A 199 14.83 0.04 7.46
C TRP A 199 14.60 -0.71 6.14
N LYS A 200 14.60 -2.05 6.14
CA LYS A 200 14.25 -2.83 4.93
C LYS A 200 12.79 -2.64 4.54
N TYR A 201 11.88 -2.64 5.52
CA TYR A 201 10.47 -2.36 5.26
C TYR A 201 10.24 -0.89 4.91
N ALA A 202 10.90 0.05 5.59
CA ALA A 202 10.84 1.46 5.23
C ALA A 202 11.28 1.66 3.78
N TRP A 203 12.38 1.03 3.38
CA TRP A 203 12.87 1.08 2.02
C TRP A 203 11.88 0.51 1.00
N SER A 204 11.44 -0.74 1.21
CA SER A 204 10.63 -1.49 0.25
C SER A 204 9.15 -1.10 0.20
N ILE A 205 8.60 -0.45 1.23
CA ILE A 205 7.20 -0.04 1.29
C ILE A 205 7.05 1.47 1.00
N LEU A 206 8.00 2.28 1.45
CA LEU A 206 7.88 3.75 1.45
C LEU A 206 8.91 4.47 0.56
N ILE A 207 10.21 4.28 0.81
CA ILE A 207 11.27 5.10 0.18
C ILE A 207 11.44 4.75 -1.32
N ASP A 208 11.60 3.47 -1.63
CA ASP A 208 11.64 2.92 -3.00
C ASP A 208 10.40 2.05 -3.28
N GLY A 209 9.54 1.87 -2.27
CA GLY A 209 8.30 1.10 -2.32
C GLY A 209 7.14 1.81 -3.02
N PRO A 210 5.98 1.16 -3.22
CA PRO A 210 4.97 1.53 -4.22
C PRO A 210 4.15 2.80 -3.93
N LEU A 211 4.46 3.61 -2.92
CA LEU A 211 3.72 4.85 -2.63
C LEU A 211 3.85 5.87 -3.76
N GLU A 212 2.75 6.16 -4.45
CA GLU A 212 2.70 7.08 -5.58
C GLU A 212 2.35 8.54 -5.20
N VAL A 213 2.48 8.87 -3.91
CA VAL A 213 2.23 10.20 -3.30
C VAL A 213 3.53 10.69 -2.65
N PRO A 214 3.94 11.97 -2.80
CA PRO A 214 5.15 12.46 -2.13
C PRO A 214 5.03 12.36 -0.60
N ALA A 215 6.06 11.80 0.04
CA ALA A 215 6.12 11.61 1.48
C ALA A 215 7.10 12.60 2.15
N TYR A 216 6.65 13.23 3.22
CA TYR A 216 7.41 14.17 4.04
C TYR A 216 7.59 13.58 5.43
N ILE A 217 8.82 13.26 5.81
CA ILE A 217 9.13 12.44 6.98
C ILE A 217 10.04 13.20 7.93
N LEU A 218 9.73 13.15 9.22
CA LEU A 218 10.56 13.64 10.33
C LEU A 218 10.75 12.52 11.36
N PRO A 219 11.82 12.56 12.19
CA PRO A 219 12.10 11.53 13.18
C PRO A 219 11.25 11.69 14.46
N GLY A 220 10.99 10.58 15.15
CA GLY A 220 10.51 10.55 16.53
C GLY A 220 11.57 10.01 17.48
N ASN A 221 11.24 9.86 18.77
CA ASN A 221 12.21 9.35 19.75
C ASN A 221 12.64 7.90 19.47
N HIS A 222 11.78 7.07 18.88
CA HIS A 222 12.17 5.70 18.52
C HIS A 222 13.17 5.68 17.36
N ASP A 223 13.13 6.67 16.47
CA ASP A 223 14.13 6.86 15.41
C ASP A 223 15.49 7.33 15.98
N HIS A 224 15.53 7.93 17.18
CA HIS A 224 16.79 8.18 17.91
C HIS A 224 17.24 7.02 18.80
N SER A 225 16.32 6.12 19.16
CA SER A 225 16.59 5.03 20.08
C SER A 225 17.64 4.07 19.52
N GLY A 226 18.67 3.78 20.32
CA GLY A 226 19.73 2.83 20.00
C GLY A 226 21.01 3.47 19.46
N ASP A 227 20.94 4.40 18.51
CA ASP A 227 22.12 5.00 17.87
C ASP A 227 21.94 6.47 17.44
N ASP A 228 21.15 7.24 18.20
CA ASP A 228 20.96 8.68 18.04
C ASP A 228 20.66 9.12 16.59
N ALA A 229 19.72 8.40 15.96
CA ALA A 229 19.22 8.65 14.61
C ALA A 229 20.27 8.55 13.49
N ALA A 230 21.38 7.82 13.73
CA ALA A 230 22.40 7.57 12.72
C ALA A 230 21.82 6.88 11.47
N ASN A 231 21.01 5.82 11.64
CA ASN A 231 20.43 5.09 10.51
C ASN A 231 19.28 5.88 9.89
N TYR A 232 18.53 6.66 10.66
CA TYR A 232 17.56 7.62 10.11
C TYR A 232 18.23 8.63 9.16
N MET A 233 19.35 9.24 9.57
CA MET A 233 20.09 10.17 8.72
C MET A 233 20.69 9.51 7.48
N GLU A 234 21.10 8.25 7.60
CA GLU A 234 21.68 7.49 6.49
C GLU A 234 20.62 7.03 5.48
N PHE A 235 19.50 6.48 5.93
CA PHE A 235 18.52 5.77 5.09
C PHE A 235 17.19 6.50 4.88
N CYS A 236 16.89 7.56 5.64
CA CYS A 236 15.65 8.33 5.51
C CYS A 236 15.90 9.77 5.06
N GLY A 237 16.60 10.59 5.86
CA GLY A 237 16.75 12.02 5.58
C GLY A 237 17.29 12.84 6.76
N PRO A 238 17.40 14.17 6.63
CA PRO A 238 17.82 15.05 7.71
C PRO A 238 16.81 15.06 8.88
N LEU A 239 17.30 15.34 10.09
CA LEU A 239 16.48 15.38 11.32
C LEU A 239 15.46 16.52 11.29
N TYR A 240 15.87 17.70 10.83
CA TYR A 240 15.02 18.87 10.63
C TYR A 240 15.28 19.45 9.24
N TRP A 241 14.24 20.01 8.62
CA TRP A 241 14.31 20.48 7.24
C TRP A 241 13.18 21.46 6.91
N TYR A 242 13.40 22.20 5.81
CA TYR A 242 12.43 23.12 5.23
C TYR A 242 12.19 22.77 3.75
N VAL A 243 10.95 22.89 3.30
CA VAL A 243 10.58 22.80 1.88
C VAL A 243 9.44 23.77 1.57
N GLN A 244 9.45 24.31 0.35
CA GLN A 244 8.38 25.14 -0.18
C GLN A 244 7.65 24.42 -1.31
N ILE A 245 6.32 24.43 -1.26
CA ILE A 245 5.43 23.92 -2.30
C ILE A 245 4.49 25.06 -2.70
N GLY A 246 4.87 25.85 -3.71
CA GLY A 246 4.12 27.06 -4.05
C GLY A 246 4.06 28.03 -2.87
N ASP A 247 2.84 28.35 -2.42
CA ASP A 247 2.59 29.25 -1.29
C ASP A 247 2.57 28.51 0.07
N PHE A 248 2.89 27.21 0.11
CA PHE A 248 2.97 26.41 1.33
C PHE A 248 4.42 26.22 1.78
N HIS A 249 4.68 26.51 3.05
CA HIS A 249 6.00 26.42 3.69
C HIS A 249 5.94 25.36 4.78
N LEU A 250 6.62 24.25 4.55
CA LEU A 250 6.66 23.11 5.47
C LEU A 250 7.99 23.12 6.22
N ILE A 251 7.93 23.16 7.54
CA ILE A 251 9.09 23.16 8.44
C ILE A 251 8.94 21.95 9.36
N ALA A 252 9.89 21.02 9.27
CA ALA A 252 10.00 19.88 10.17
C ALA A 252 11.10 20.15 11.20
N LEU A 253 10.76 19.94 12.47
CA LEU A 253 11.65 20.04 13.63
C LEU A 253 11.81 18.66 14.27
N ASP A 254 12.97 18.45 14.88
CA ASP A 254 13.33 17.25 15.61
C ASP A 254 13.23 17.50 17.13
N THR A 255 12.48 16.63 17.79
CA THR A 255 12.29 16.64 19.25
C THR A 255 13.19 15.64 19.99
N ALA A 256 13.99 14.87 19.26
CA ALA A 256 14.94 13.87 19.73
C ALA A 256 14.33 12.91 20.78
N LEU A 257 15.19 12.32 21.62
CA LEU A 257 14.78 11.48 22.76
C LEU A 257 14.14 12.27 23.91
N ASP A 258 14.51 13.54 24.08
CA ASP A 258 14.12 14.35 25.24
C ASP A 258 12.71 14.94 25.12
N GLY A 259 12.16 14.96 23.92
CA GLY A 259 10.76 15.26 23.65
C GLY A 259 10.41 16.74 23.57
N TYR A 260 11.37 17.59 23.21
CA TYR A 260 11.17 19.01 22.94
C TYR A 260 12.20 19.47 21.91
N VAL A 261 11.94 20.60 21.25
CA VAL A 261 12.88 21.19 20.28
C VAL A 261 13.88 22.09 21.02
N ASP A 262 15.17 21.91 20.75
CA ASP A 262 16.22 22.74 21.35
C ASP A 262 16.19 24.21 20.83
N MET A 263 16.83 25.11 21.56
CA MET A 263 16.80 26.55 21.24
C MET A 263 17.58 26.90 19.96
N ASP A 264 18.61 26.14 19.60
CA ASP A 264 19.40 26.39 18.38
C ASP A 264 18.57 26.04 17.14
N GLN A 265 17.78 24.97 17.21
CA GLN A 265 16.86 24.56 16.18
C GLN A 265 15.64 25.49 16.09
N LEU A 266 15.15 26.03 17.21
CA LEU A 266 14.14 27.10 17.19
C LEU A 266 14.68 28.39 16.57
N ALA A 267 15.93 28.76 16.84
CA ALA A 267 16.58 29.89 16.18
C ALA A 267 16.80 29.65 14.67
N TRP A 268 17.13 28.42 14.27
CA TRP A 268 17.15 28.02 12.87
C TRP A 268 15.76 28.16 12.23
N ALA A 269 14.71 27.66 12.88
CA ALA A 269 13.34 27.79 12.40
C ALA A 269 12.94 29.27 12.25
N GLU A 270 13.30 30.12 13.22
CA GLU A 270 13.09 31.56 13.13
C GLU A 270 13.82 32.19 11.93
N SER A 271 15.06 31.76 11.64
CA SER A 271 15.79 32.27 10.48
C SER A 271 15.06 31.98 9.17
N ILE A 272 14.50 30.77 9.02
CA ILE A 272 13.69 30.39 7.87
C ILE A 272 12.39 31.20 7.83
N LEU A 273 11.67 31.27 8.96
CA LEU A 273 10.41 32.01 9.07
C LEU A 273 10.58 33.51 8.80
N GLY A 274 11.73 34.09 9.14
CA GLY A 274 12.07 35.49 8.87
C GLY A 274 12.38 35.79 7.39
N GLU A 275 12.78 34.78 6.61
CA GLU A 275 12.99 34.88 5.16
C GLU A 275 11.70 34.63 4.36
N ILE A 276 10.73 33.93 4.95
CA ILE A 276 9.42 33.70 4.34
C ILE A 276 8.61 35.00 4.39
N GLY A 277 8.23 35.51 3.22
CA GLY A 277 7.25 36.59 3.10
C GLY A 277 5.83 36.08 3.34
N ASP A 278 5.02 36.16 2.28
CA ASP A 278 3.65 35.65 2.28
C ASP A 278 3.62 34.12 2.10
N GLY A 279 2.48 33.49 2.42
CA GLY A 279 2.28 32.05 2.29
C GLY A 279 1.87 31.37 3.59
N THR A 280 1.31 30.18 3.45
CA THR A 280 0.80 29.34 4.54
C THR A 280 1.92 28.51 5.15
N LYS A 281 2.07 28.59 6.48
CA LYS A 281 3.18 27.95 7.21
C LYS A 281 2.64 26.75 7.99
N ILE A 282 3.30 25.60 7.82
CA ILE A 282 2.98 24.32 8.46
C ILE A 282 4.22 23.89 9.25
N LEU A 283 4.04 23.66 10.53
CA LEU A 283 5.09 23.21 11.44
C LEU A 283 4.83 21.75 11.84
N MET A 284 5.87 20.93 11.85
CA MET A 284 5.73 19.50 12.14
C MET A 284 6.84 19.06 13.08
N PHE A 285 6.51 18.27 14.09
CA PHE A 285 7.45 17.67 15.04
C PHE A 285 6.77 16.54 15.80
N HIS A 286 7.53 15.56 16.30
CA HIS A 286 6.96 14.33 16.84
C HIS A 286 6.22 14.53 18.17
N HIS A 287 6.86 15.10 19.19
CA HIS A 287 6.25 15.26 20.53
C HIS A 287 5.30 16.46 20.59
N PRO A 288 3.99 16.28 20.79
CA PRO A 288 3.02 17.36 20.72
C PRO A 288 3.21 18.38 21.84
N LEU A 289 3.06 19.67 21.52
CA LEU A 289 3.09 20.73 22.53
C LEU A 289 1.92 20.59 23.51
N PHE A 290 0.69 20.51 22.96
CA PHE A 290 -0.53 20.23 23.71
C PHE A 290 -0.90 18.76 23.53
N SER A 291 -1.07 18.03 24.63
CA SER A 291 -1.32 16.57 24.59
C SER A 291 -2.61 16.12 25.27
N ARG A 292 -3.33 17.05 25.90
CA ARG A 292 -4.55 16.77 26.68
C ARG A 292 -5.35 18.03 26.94
N GLY A 293 -6.60 17.81 27.38
CA GLY A 293 -7.47 18.85 27.90
C GLY A 293 -8.35 19.50 26.83
N SER A 294 -8.44 20.83 26.84
CA SER A 294 -9.40 21.58 26.03
C SER A 294 -9.07 21.52 24.54
N TYR A 295 -10.09 21.46 23.69
CA TYR A 295 -9.96 21.55 22.22
C TYR A 295 -9.90 22.99 21.70
N THR A 296 -10.11 23.98 22.56
CA THR A 296 -9.91 25.40 22.28
C THR A 296 -9.11 26.04 23.39
N LEU A 297 -8.05 26.77 23.04
CA LEU A 297 -7.23 27.55 23.97
C LEU A 297 -7.14 29.00 23.50
N THR A 298 -7.11 29.93 24.45
CA THR A 298 -6.91 31.36 24.20
C THR A 298 -5.88 31.89 25.18
N GLY A 299 -4.91 32.64 24.68
CA GLY A 299 -3.89 33.29 25.51
C GLY A 299 -2.72 33.78 24.68
N SER A 300 -1.54 33.85 25.30
CA SER A 300 -0.31 34.29 24.64
C SER A 300 0.91 33.53 25.16
N TRP A 301 1.91 33.36 24.30
CA TRP A 301 3.24 32.87 24.65
C TRP A 301 3.90 33.63 25.80
N GLU A 302 3.56 34.90 26.03
CA GLU A 302 4.08 35.69 27.16
C GLU A 302 3.74 35.09 28.53
N GLU A 303 2.60 34.38 28.61
CA GLU A 303 2.04 33.74 29.81
C GLU A 303 1.90 32.23 29.60
N VAL A 304 2.89 31.59 28.97
CA VAL A 304 2.85 30.16 28.59
C VAL A 304 2.54 29.23 29.77
N GLU A 305 2.90 29.61 31.00
CA GLU A 305 2.65 28.85 32.22
C GLU A 305 1.15 28.61 32.48
N GLN A 306 0.27 29.47 31.94
CA GLN A 306 -1.17 29.26 32.01
C GLN A 306 -1.62 27.97 31.32
N PHE A 307 -0.80 27.46 30.38
CA PHE A 307 -1.08 26.23 29.65
C PHE A 307 -0.45 24.99 30.27
N SER A 308 0.22 25.10 31.43
CA SER A 308 0.99 24.01 32.05
C SER A 308 0.20 22.70 32.23
N GLU A 309 -1.13 22.78 32.45
CA GLU A 309 -1.98 21.58 32.54
C GLU A 309 -2.22 20.87 31.19
N TYR A 310 -2.15 21.62 30.08
CA TYR A 310 -2.36 21.13 28.71
C TYR A 310 -1.06 20.70 28.02
N LEU A 311 0.07 21.30 28.43
CA LEU A 311 1.38 20.97 27.90
C LEU A 311 1.74 19.50 28.15
N TYR A 312 2.33 18.88 27.13
CA TYR A 312 3.02 17.61 27.31
C TYR A 312 4.21 17.77 28.26
N TYR A 313 4.55 16.73 29.01
CA TYR A 313 5.39 16.90 30.21
C TYR A 313 6.79 17.42 29.87
N SER A 314 7.41 16.96 28.78
CA SER A 314 8.76 17.39 28.38
C SER A 314 8.79 18.87 28.06
N TRP A 315 7.80 19.37 27.31
CA TRP A 315 7.61 20.79 27.04
C TRP A 315 7.34 21.61 28.32
N ASN A 316 6.58 21.06 29.27
CA ASN A 316 6.29 21.72 30.53
C ASN A 316 7.53 21.82 31.44
N GLU A 317 8.39 20.81 31.44
CA GLU A 317 9.68 20.81 32.15
C GLU A 317 10.71 21.75 31.48
N HIS A 318 10.53 22.04 30.19
CA HIS A 318 11.37 22.92 29.37
C HIS A 318 10.57 24.15 28.90
N ILE A 319 9.98 24.85 29.86
CA ILE A 319 8.98 25.90 29.60
C ILE A 319 9.49 27.04 28.70
N GLU A 320 10.78 27.36 28.72
CA GLU A 320 11.36 28.39 27.85
C GLU A 320 11.38 27.95 26.38
N ASN A 321 11.60 26.65 26.09
CA ASN A 321 11.50 26.10 24.74
C ASN A 321 10.04 26.09 24.27
N ALA A 322 9.11 25.71 25.15
CA ALA A 322 7.68 25.76 24.86
C ALA A 322 7.22 27.20 24.59
N LYS A 323 7.71 28.16 25.39
CA LYS A 323 7.47 29.59 25.22
C LYS A 323 7.94 30.08 23.86
N GLU A 324 9.17 29.72 23.49
CA GLU A 324 9.78 30.14 22.24
C GLU A 324 9.06 29.53 21.03
N LEU A 325 8.72 28.23 21.07
CA LEU A 325 7.91 27.58 20.04
C LEU A 325 6.57 28.31 19.85
N LEU A 326 5.87 28.60 20.95
CA LEU A 326 4.57 29.27 20.90
C LEU A 326 4.70 30.74 20.41
N ARG A 327 5.81 31.41 20.73
CA ARG A 327 6.15 32.73 20.16
C ARG A 327 6.29 32.65 18.65
N LEU A 328 7.02 31.67 18.12
CA LEU A 328 7.17 31.49 16.67
C LEU A 328 5.82 31.24 16.00
N VAL A 329 5.00 30.38 16.60
CA VAL A 329 3.64 30.10 16.12
C VAL A 329 2.83 31.39 16.01
N GLU A 330 2.77 32.19 17.07
CA GLU A 330 2.01 33.44 17.10
C GLU A 330 2.56 34.51 16.15
N GLN A 331 3.86 34.77 16.22
CA GLN A 331 4.54 35.86 15.51
C GLN A 331 4.55 35.64 14.00
N TYR A 332 4.81 34.42 13.55
CA TYR A 332 4.90 34.09 12.13
C TYR A 332 3.59 33.54 11.56
N ASN A 333 2.51 33.53 12.35
CA ASN A 333 1.18 33.11 11.93
C ASN A 333 1.15 31.69 11.33
N ILE A 334 1.73 30.73 12.05
CA ILE A 334 1.78 29.32 11.63
C ILE A 334 0.37 28.71 11.72
N SER A 335 -0.19 28.26 10.61
CA SER A 335 -1.59 27.82 10.55
C SER A 335 -1.78 26.42 11.14
N LEU A 336 -0.93 25.47 10.75
CA LEU A 336 -1.08 24.06 11.11
C LEU A 336 0.18 23.55 11.79
N ILE A 337 0.01 22.88 12.92
CA ILE A 337 1.05 22.23 13.71
C ILE A 337 0.68 20.75 13.83
N MET A 338 1.55 19.85 13.38
CA MET A 338 1.26 18.41 13.29
C MET A 338 2.25 17.60 14.13
N SER A 339 1.73 16.66 14.92
CA SER A 339 2.52 15.82 15.82
C SER A 339 1.96 14.39 15.98
N GLY A 340 2.70 13.56 16.73
CA GLY A 340 2.40 12.15 16.99
C GLY A 340 2.57 11.77 18.46
N HIS A 341 3.32 10.69 18.70
CA HIS A 341 3.94 10.28 19.97
C HIS A 341 3.00 9.73 21.05
N ILE A 342 1.87 10.38 21.28
CA ILE A 342 0.98 10.02 22.40
C ILE A 342 0.05 8.84 22.08
N HIS A 343 0.11 8.29 20.86
CA HIS A 343 -0.72 7.19 20.36
C HIS A 343 -2.22 7.41 20.63
N THR A 344 -2.67 8.66 20.49
CA THR A 344 -4.07 9.05 20.68
C THR A 344 -4.32 10.33 19.91
N GLU A 345 -5.56 10.55 19.50
CA GLU A 345 -5.92 11.79 18.83
C GLU A 345 -5.98 12.92 19.84
N HIS A 346 -5.39 14.05 19.50
CA HIS A 346 -5.61 15.29 20.21
C HIS A 346 -5.67 16.44 19.23
N TYR A 347 -6.59 17.36 19.45
CA TYR A 347 -6.83 18.48 18.57
C TYR A 347 -7.10 19.73 19.39
N VAL A 348 -6.34 20.79 19.10
CA VAL A 348 -6.48 22.09 19.77
C VAL A 348 -6.50 23.20 18.73
N VAL A 349 -7.51 24.07 18.82
CA VAL A 349 -7.51 25.36 18.14
C VAL A 349 -7.04 26.43 19.14
N TYR A 350 -5.86 26.97 18.90
CA TYR A 350 -5.27 28.03 19.72
C TYR A 350 -5.48 29.40 19.07
N ASN A 351 -6.05 30.35 19.83
CA ASN A 351 -6.37 31.71 19.40
C ASN A 351 -7.21 31.77 18.09
N ASP A 352 -8.12 30.81 17.92
CA ASP A 352 -9.03 30.67 16.78
C ASP A 352 -8.34 30.59 15.39
N LYS A 353 -7.01 30.38 15.34
CA LYS A 353 -6.24 30.41 14.10
C LYS A 353 -5.12 29.37 13.97
N HIS A 354 -4.62 28.84 15.09
CA HIS A 354 -3.51 27.88 15.10
C HIS A 354 -4.04 26.50 15.42
N TYR A 355 -3.87 25.56 14.50
CA TYR A 355 -4.42 24.21 14.60
C TYR A 355 -3.33 23.23 15.01
N PHE A 356 -3.39 22.71 16.22
CA PHE A 356 -2.52 21.62 16.68
C PHE A 356 -3.27 20.30 16.49
N GLU A 357 -2.76 19.44 15.61
CA GLU A 357 -3.33 18.14 15.27
C GLU A 357 -2.36 17.02 15.65
N VAL A 358 -2.86 16.05 16.40
CA VAL A 358 -2.15 14.83 16.79
C VAL A 358 -2.98 13.64 16.35
N ASN A 359 -2.37 12.71 15.62
CA ASN A 359 -3.08 11.56 15.07
C ASN A 359 -2.83 10.26 15.86
N LEU A 360 -3.73 9.29 15.67
CA LEU A 360 -3.54 7.89 16.10
C LEU A 360 -2.39 7.22 15.33
N PRO A 361 -1.78 6.16 15.89
CA PRO A 361 -0.62 5.50 15.28
C PRO A 361 -1.00 4.76 14.00
N ALA A 362 -0.05 4.63 13.09
CA ALA A 362 -0.16 3.89 11.83
C ALA A 362 0.62 2.56 11.85
N GLY A 363 0.82 1.99 13.04
CA GLY A 363 1.47 0.69 13.25
C GLY A 363 1.90 0.45 14.70
N GLY A 364 2.07 1.50 15.48
CA GLY A 364 2.34 1.48 16.91
C GLY A 364 1.24 0.87 17.77
N GLY A 365 1.52 0.73 19.07
CA GLY A 365 0.60 0.13 20.05
C GLY A 365 -0.74 0.87 20.17
N LEU A 366 -1.84 0.13 20.28
CA LEU A 366 -3.19 0.65 20.39
C LEU A 366 -3.73 0.56 21.82
N ARG A 367 -4.60 1.51 22.18
CA ARG A 367 -5.42 1.47 23.40
C ARG A 367 -6.73 0.75 23.12
N GLU A 368 -7.43 0.33 24.18
CA GLU A 368 -8.75 -0.29 24.03
C GLU A 368 -9.73 0.68 23.35
N GLY A 369 -10.32 0.23 22.24
CA GLY A 369 -11.28 1.02 21.45
C GLY A 369 -10.67 1.82 20.29
N ASP A 370 -9.34 1.89 20.21
CA ASP A 370 -8.61 2.55 19.12
C ASP A 370 -8.32 1.61 17.95
N TYR A 371 -7.91 2.21 16.84
CA TYR A 371 -7.50 1.53 15.61
C TYR A 371 -6.32 2.26 14.98
N TRP A 372 -5.58 1.55 14.12
CA TRP A 372 -4.55 2.20 13.31
C TRP A 372 -5.20 3.13 12.29
N SER A 373 -4.62 4.31 12.07
CA SER A 373 -5.28 5.34 11.26
C SER A 373 -4.31 6.17 10.42
N TYR A 374 -4.88 6.87 9.44
CA TYR A 374 -4.35 8.14 8.96
C TYR A 374 -5.41 9.24 9.12
N ARG A 375 -4.97 10.49 9.24
CA ARG A 375 -5.84 11.67 9.21
C ARG A 375 -5.74 12.35 7.86
N LEU A 376 -6.87 12.81 7.33
CA LEU A 376 -6.88 13.73 6.18
C LEU A 376 -7.08 15.17 6.67
N VAL A 377 -6.24 16.09 6.23
CA VAL A 377 -6.32 17.52 6.56
C VAL A 377 -6.27 18.33 5.26
N ARG A 378 -7.25 19.22 5.04
CA ARG A 378 -7.17 20.23 3.98
C ARG A 378 -6.60 21.52 4.54
N ILE A 379 -5.72 22.14 3.78
CA ILE A 379 -5.21 23.47 4.06
C ILE A 379 -5.07 24.24 2.75
N ASP A 380 -5.64 25.45 2.69
CA ASP A 380 -5.52 26.33 1.52
C ASP A 380 -4.35 27.32 1.65
N GLU A 381 -4.03 28.02 0.56
CA GLU A 381 -2.94 29.01 0.52
C GLU A 381 -3.14 30.21 1.48
N ASN A 382 -4.34 30.38 2.04
CA ASN A 382 -4.68 31.44 3.00
C ASN A 382 -4.60 30.96 4.46
N GLY A 383 -4.21 29.70 4.69
CA GLY A 383 -4.08 29.11 6.03
C GLY A 383 -5.40 28.63 6.62
N ASN A 384 -6.46 28.47 5.82
CA ASN A 384 -7.71 27.87 6.29
C ASN A 384 -7.52 26.36 6.43
N VAL A 385 -7.65 25.84 7.65
CA VAL A 385 -7.46 24.42 7.95
C VAL A 385 -8.80 23.71 8.17
N GLN A 386 -8.96 22.56 7.55
CA GLN A 386 -10.06 21.63 7.79
C GLN A 386 -9.52 20.22 8.07
N VAL A 387 -9.60 19.81 9.33
CA VAL A 387 -9.34 18.41 9.73
C VAL A 387 -10.57 17.57 9.38
N ILE A 388 -10.40 16.57 8.51
CA ILE A 388 -11.48 15.73 8.00
C ILE A 388 -11.68 14.54 8.95
N CYS A 389 -12.94 14.25 9.27
CA CYS A 389 -13.34 13.19 10.18
C CYS A 389 -14.38 12.26 9.55
N LEU A 390 -14.55 11.09 10.16
CA LEU A 390 -15.67 10.20 9.87
C LEU A 390 -17.01 10.94 10.04
N ARG A 391 -18.03 10.52 9.28
CA ARG A 391 -19.37 11.11 9.27
C ARG A 391 -19.95 11.17 10.68
N GLY A 392 -20.35 12.38 11.08
CA GLY A 392 -20.93 12.66 12.41
C GLY A 392 -19.90 12.83 13.52
N LYS A 393 -18.60 12.83 13.21
CA LYS A 393 -17.51 13.11 14.14
C LYS A 393 -16.92 14.50 13.88
N TYR A 394 -16.21 15.00 14.88
CA TYR A 394 -15.41 16.22 14.83
C TYR A 394 -13.99 15.88 15.29
N PRO A 395 -12.98 16.74 15.03
CA PRO A 395 -11.59 16.43 15.35
C PRO A 395 -11.33 16.08 16.83
N TYR A 396 -12.06 16.73 17.75
CA TYR A 396 -11.98 16.47 19.19
C TYR A 396 -12.74 15.21 19.65
N MET A 397 -13.44 14.48 18.75
CA MET A 397 -14.24 13.30 19.08
C MET A 397 -13.47 11.99 18.84
N HIS A 398 -12.43 11.76 19.63
CA HIS A 398 -11.60 10.56 19.57
C HIS A 398 -12.38 9.23 19.71
N PRO A 399 -12.10 8.21 18.86
CA PRO A 399 -11.39 8.30 17.59
C PRO A 399 -12.32 8.85 16.48
N SER A 400 -11.74 9.63 15.58
CA SER A 400 -12.44 10.35 14.50
C SER A 400 -11.75 10.29 13.13
N SER A 401 -10.50 9.81 13.08
CA SER A 401 -9.66 9.63 11.89
C SER A 401 -10.11 8.45 11.02
N TYR A 402 -9.38 8.20 9.94
CA TYR A 402 -9.72 7.16 8.97
C TYR A 402 -9.04 5.86 9.41
N PRO A 403 -9.79 4.81 9.79
CA PRO A 403 -9.20 3.53 10.15
C PRO A 403 -8.57 2.88 8.91
N ILE A 404 -7.31 2.47 9.04
CA ILE A 404 -6.57 1.72 8.02
C ILE A 404 -7.16 0.30 7.94
N GLY A 405 -7.34 -0.21 6.74
CA GLY A 405 -7.92 -1.54 6.49
C GLY A 405 -9.31 -1.50 5.86
N HIS A 406 -9.95 -0.34 5.80
CA HIS A 406 -11.36 -0.19 5.44
C HIS A 406 -11.62 0.25 3.99
N LEU A 407 -10.57 0.33 3.16
CA LEU A 407 -10.72 0.54 1.72
C LEU A 407 -10.08 -0.61 0.95
N THR A 408 -10.85 -1.24 0.07
CA THR A 408 -10.36 -2.30 -0.81
C THR A 408 -10.59 -1.89 -2.26
N TYR A 409 -9.59 -2.04 -3.12
CA TYR A 409 -9.72 -1.86 -4.56
C TYR A 409 -8.83 -2.80 -5.38
N TYR A 410 -9.27 -3.15 -6.57
CA TYR A 410 -8.43 -3.89 -7.49
C TYR A 410 -8.85 -3.65 -8.94
N TYR A 411 -7.88 -3.76 -9.83
CA TYR A 411 -8.06 -3.78 -11.27
C TYR A 411 -8.07 -5.21 -11.79
N THR A 412 -8.85 -5.46 -12.84
CA THR A 412 -8.93 -6.76 -13.52
C THR A 412 -9.31 -6.58 -15.01
N PRO A 413 -8.87 -7.45 -15.92
CA PRO A 413 -7.86 -8.49 -15.72
C PRO A 413 -6.42 -7.95 -15.68
N SER A 414 -6.20 -6.72 -16.15
CA SER A 414 -4.90 -6.06 -16.24
C SER A 414 -5.06 -4.55 -16.16
N ASN A 415 -4.01 -3.84 -15.74
CA ASN A 415 -3.95 -2.37 -15.78
C ASN A 415 -2.53 -1.88 -16.08
N ASP A 416 -1.90 -2.50 -17.08
CA ASP A 416 -0.51 -2.28 -17.49
C ASP A 416 -0.37 -1.78 -18.93
N GLY A 417 -1.49 -1.47 -19.60
CA GLY A 417 -1.52 -1.06 -21.00
C GLY A 417 -1.46 -2.20 -22.01
N SER A 418 -1.49 -3.47 -21.58
CA SER A 418 -1.45 -4.63 -22.50
C SER A 418 -2.80 -4.97 -23.12
N ALA A 419 -3.91 -4.64 -22.45
CA ALA A 419 -5.27 -4.99 -22.86
C ALA A 419 -6.09 -3.80 -23.42
N SER A 420 -7.15 -4.13 -24.15
CA SER A 420 -8.15 -3.16 -24.65
C SER A 420 -9.38 -3.05 -23.74
N ALA A 421 -9.33 -3.63 -22.55
CA ALA A 421 -10.33 -3.50 -21.51
C ALA A 421 -9.66 -3.55 -20.13
N VAL A 422 -10.22 -2.80 -19.19
CA VAL A 422 -9.84 -2.81 -17.77
C VAL A 422 -11.06 -2.45 -16.94
N SER A 423 -11.22 -3.15 -15.83
CA SER A 423 -12.25 -2.90 -14.84
C SER A 423 -11.61 -2.63 -13.48
N ILE A 424 -12.30 -1.85 -12.65
CA ILE A 424 -11.95 -1.63 -11.25
C ILE A 424 -13.14 -1.93 -10.35
N VAL A 425 -12.86 -2.49 -9.17
CA VAL A 425 -13.76 -2.51 -8.03
C VAL A 425 -13.16 -1.66 -6.92
N ILE A 426 -13.99 -0.87 -6.25
CA ILE A 426 -13.67 -0.15 -5.02
C ILE A 426 -14.76 -0.47 -4.00
N ILE A 427 -14.37 -0.89 -2.81
CA ILE A 427 -15.24 -1.14 -1.66
C ILE A 427 -14.86 -0.12 -0.60
N ASN A 428 -15.81 0.76 -0.26
CA ASN A 428 -15.64 1.77 0.76
C ASN A 428 -16.37 1.37 2.04
N ASP A 429 -15.65 0.72 2.96
CA ASP A 429 -16.16 0.36 4.29
C ASP A 429 -15.96 1.45 5.32
N LEU A 430 -15.51 2.64 4.93
CA LEU A 430 -15.46 3.77 5.84
C LEU A 430 -16.86 4.32 6.10
N ASN A 431 -17.01 4.94 7.28
CA ASN A 431 -18.12 5.85 7.53
C ASN A 431 -17.77 7.26 7.01
N ALA A 432 -17.22 7.37 5.79
CA ALA A 432 -16.85 8.62 5.14
C ALA A 432 -16.98 8.48 3.63
N ASP A 433 -17.41 9.55 2.95
CA ASP A 433 -17.33 9.61 1.49
C ASP A 433 -15.86 9.75 1.09
N ILE A 434 -15.46 9.10 0.01
CA ILE A 434 -14.10 9.21 -0.55
C ILE A 434 -14.15 9.69 -2.00
N GLU A 435 -13.05 10.24 -2.47
CA GLU A 435 -12.90 10.72 -3.86
C GLU A 435 -11.61 10.14 -4.49
N PRO A 436 -11.59 8.82 -4.77
CA PRO A 436 -10.42 8.14 -5.33
C PRO A 436 -9.98 8.74 -6.67
N PHE A 437 -8.67 8.68 -6.92
CA PHE A 437 -8.08 8.91 -8.24
C PHE A 437 -7.87 7.57 -8.93
N ILE A 438 -8.54 7.37 -10.06
CA ILE A 438 -8.46 6.15 -10.86
C ILE A 438 -7.63 6.45 -12.11
N GLU A 439 -6.74 5.53 -12.45
CA GLU A 439 -5.99 5.54 -13.70
C GLU A 439 -6.13 4.19 -14.41
N PHE A 440 -6.76 4.21 -15.57
CA PHE A 440 -6.86 3.05 -16.47
C PHE A 440 -5.79 3.12 -17.55
N ALA A 441 -4.92 2.11 -17.59
CA ALA A 441 -3.88 1.91 -18.59
C ALA A 441 -4.34 0.84 -19.59
N VAL A 442 -4.63 1.28 -20.82
CA VAL A 442 -5.11 0.43 -21.92
C VAL A 442 -4.24 0.62 -23.16
N LYS A 443 -4.26 -0.35 -24.06
CA LYS A 443 -3.41 -0.37 -25.25
C LYS A 443 -3.76 0.73 -26.24
N ALA A 444 -2.77 1.47 -26.73
CA ALA A 444 -2.95 2.50 -27.77
C ALA A 444 -2.81 1.94 -29.20
N ASP A 445 -3.48 0.83 -29.52
CA ASP A 445 -3.47 0.23 -30.86
C ASP A 445 -4.65 0.64 -31.75
N ARG A 446 -5.50 1.51 -31.23
CA ARG A 446 -6.70 2.06 -31.86
C ARG A 446 -6.94 3.50 -31.37
N PRO A 447 -7.84 4.27 -32.01
CA PRO A 447 -8.22 5.59 -31.52
C PRO A 447 -8.80 5.56 -30.09
N ALA A 448 -8.48 6.58 -29.28
CA ALA A 448 -8.94 6.66 -27.89
C ALA A 448 -10.47 6.81 -27.76
N ASP A 449 -11.14 7.37 -28.76
CA ASP A 449 -12.60 7.53 -28.81
C ASP A 449 -13.37 6.23 -29.11
N GLU A 450 -12.68 5.14 -29.43
CA GLU A 450 -13.26 3.79 -29.50
C GLU A 450 -13.43 3.14 -28.11
N TYR A 451 -12.78 3.69 -27.07
CA TYR A 451 -12.95 3.21 -25.70
C TYR A 451 -14.20 3.84 -25.07
N SER A 452 -15.02 3.00 -24.43
CA SER A 452 -16.25 3.42 -23.74
C SER A 452 -16.24 2.96 -22.29
N PHE A 453 -16.84 3.78 -21.42
CA PHE A 453 -17.04 3.49 -20.01
C PHE A 453 -18.36 2.77 -19.76
N TYR A 454 -18.36 1.82 -18.81
CA TYR A 454 -19.54 1.06 -18.40
C TYR A 454 -19.57 0.91 -16.86
N PRO A 455 -20.73 1.06 -16.20
CA PRO A 455 -22.04 1.32 -16.80
C PRO A 455 -22.25 2.80 -17.17
N GLU A 456 -21.52 3.72 -16.54
CA GLU A 456 -21.66 5.16 -16.73
C GLU A 456 -20.29 5.83 -16.79
N SER A 457 -20.12 6.77 -17.72
CA SER A 457 -18.87 7.54 -17.84
C SER A 457 -18.66 8.44 -16.63
N PRO A 458 -17.41 8.60 -16.14
CA PRO A 458 -17.11 9.67 -15.20
C PRO A 458 -17.43 11.03 -15.83
N GLU A 459 -17.81 11.99 -14.98
CA GLU A 459 -18.17 13.36 -15.40
C GLU A 459 -17.02 14.05 -16.13
N HIS A 460 -15.80 13.84 -15.64
CA HIS A 460 -14.58 14.40 -16.19
C HIS A 460 -13.46 13.36 -16.17
N TYR A 461 -12.70 13.29 -17.25
CA TYR A 461 -11.48 12.49 -17.35
C TYR A 461 -10.49 13.14 -18.32
N GLU A 462 -9.21 12.87 -18.12
CA GLU A 462 -8.16 13.17 -19.10
C GLU A 462 -7.67 11.87 -19.76
N VAL A 463 -7.18 11.99 -21.00
CA VAL A 463 -6.52 10.89 -21.71
C VAL A 463 -5.14 11.38 -22.13
N ILE A 464 -4.11 10.62 -21.75
CA ILE A 464 -2.75 10.84 -22.19
C ILE A 464 -2.20 9.58 -22.85
N GLU A 465 -1.27 9.75 -23.80
CA GLU A 465 -0.62 8.64 -24.49
C GLU A 465 0.89 8.68 -24.25
N PHE A 466 1.43 7.59 -23.72
CA PHE A 466 2.88 7.41 -23.56
C PHE A 466 3.26 5.98 -23.90
N ASN A 467 4.31 5.80 -24.70
CA ASN A 467 4.88 4.51 -25.05
C ASN A 467 3.85 3.47 -25.56
N GLY A 468 2.86 3.91 -26.35
CA GLY A 468 1.83 3.03 -26.90
C GLY A 468 0.76 2.58 -25.89
N VAL A 469 0.63 3.29 -24.78
CA VAL A 469 -0.40 3.08 -23.75
C VAL A 469 -1.21 4.37 -23.58
N TYR A 470 -2.54 4.24 -23.58
CA TYR A 470 -3.42 5.32 -23.13
C TYR A 470 -3.66 5.19 -21.62
N TYR A 471 -3.60 6.32 -20.93
CA TYR A 471 -3.98 6.45 -19.53
C TYR A 471 -5.22 7.33 -19.44
N PHE A 472 -6.35 6.75 -19.05
CA PHE A 472 -7.58 7.46 -18.74
C PHE A 472 -7.61 7.74 -17.24
N ARG A 473 -7.59 9.02 -16.84
CA ARG A 473 -7.45 9.43 -15.44
C ARG A 473 -8.60 10.31 -15.02
N PHE A 474 -9.15 10.02 -13.84
CA PHE A 474 -10.32 10.72 -13.34
C PHE A 474 -10.47 10.53 -11.83
N ARG A 475 -11.30 11.39 -11.23
CA ARG A 475 -11.79 11.21 -9.87
C ARG A 475 -13.27 10.87 -9.89
N VAL A 476 -13.71 10.02 -8.97
CA VAL A 476 -15.13 9.71 -8.75
C VAL A 476 -15.45 9.80 -7.28
N LYS A 477 -16.69 10.16 -6.95
CA LYS A 477 -17.17 10.12 -5.57
C LYS A 477 -17.69 8.73 -5.24
N VAL A 478 -17.17 8.11 -4.19
CA VAL A 478 -17.67 6.84 -3.64
C VAL A 478 -18.24 7.09 -2.24
N PRO A 479 -19.58 7.05 -2.06
CA PRO A 479 -20.20 7.27 -0.76
C PRO A 479 -19.75 6.29 0.32
N ALA A 480 -19.86 6.72 1.58
CA ALA A 480 -19.63 5.84 2.74
C ALA A 480 -20.46 4.55 2.67
N LYS A 481 -19.86 3.40 3.03
CA LYS A 481 -20.52 2.09 3.09
C LYS A 481 -21.14 1.65 1.76
N THR A 482 -20.44 1.90 0.65
CA THR A 482 -20.86 1.49 -0.69
C THR A 482 -19.70 0.91 -1.49
N SER A 483 -20.04 0.21 -2.56
CA SER A 483 -19.08 -0.27 -3.56
C SER A 483 -19.28 0.46 -4.87
N TYR A 484 -18.19 0.67 -5.60
CA TYR A 484 -18.14 1.28 -6.91
C TYR A 484 -17.42 0.34 -7.87
N TYR A 485 -17.89 0.27 -9.10
CA TYR A 485 -17.19 -0.44 -10.16
C TYR A 485 -17.33 0.30 -11.48
N LEU A 486 -16.33 0.16 -12.32
CA LEU A 486 -16.30 0.79 -13.64
C LEU A 486 -15.41 -0.02 -14.57
N THR A 487 -15.83 -0.15 -15.82
CA THR A 487 -15.07 -0.76 -16.91
C THR A 487 -14.80 0.27 -17.98
N LEU A 488 -13.59 0.28 -18.52
CA LEU A 488 -13.25 0.95 -19.77
C LEU A 488 -12.90 -0.13 -20.79
N ALA A 489 -13.59 -0.16 -21.93
CA ALA A 489 -13.35 -1.18 -22.95
C ALA A 489 -13.56 -0.66 -24.37
N ALA A 490 -12.76 -1.16 -25.31
CA ALA A 490 -12.92 -0.97 -26.76
C ALA A 490 -13.32 -2.25 -27.50
N THR A 491 -13.57 -3.34 -26.77
CA THR A 491 -14.00 -4.65 -27.29
C THR A 491 -15.18 -5.14 -26.46
N SER A 492 -16.14 -5.83 -27.09
CA SER A 492 -17.23 -6.50 -26.35
C SER A 492 -16.73 -7.80 -25.72
N ASP A 493 -17.27 -8.14 -24.56
CA ASP A 493 -17.13 -9.45 -23.92
C ASP A 493 -18.46 -10.21 -24.00
N ASN A 494 -18.41 -11.45 -24.49
CA ASN A 494 -19.57 -12.34 -24.59
C ASN A 494 -19.27 -13.74 -24.02
N ASN A 495 -18.15 -13.89 -23.33
CA ASN A 495 -17.69 -15.18 -22.84
C ASN A 495 -17.88 -15.24 -21.32
N PRO A 496 -18.49 -16.29 -20.76
CA PRO A 496 -18.62 -16.40 -19.32
C PRO A 496 -17.25 -16.61 -18.65
N PRO A 497 -17.08 -16.15 -17.40
CA PRO A 497 -15.85 -16.34 -16.65
C PRO A 497 -15.53 -17.83 -16.48
N THR A 498 -14.25 -18.16 -16.42
CA THR A 498 -13.79 -19.50 -16.03
C THR A 498 -13.80 -19.61 -14.52
N LEU A 499 -14.31 -20.74 -14.01
CA LEU A 499 -14.51 -20.99 -12.59
C LEU A 499 -13.99 -22.39 -12.26
N ASP A 500 -12.99 -22.46 -11.39
CA ASP A 500 -12.48 -23.68 -10.78
C ASP A 500 -12.59 -23.56 -9.26
N PHE A 501 -12.80 -24.67 -8.55
CA PHE A 501 -12.77 -24.66 -7.09
C PHE A 501 -12.30 -25.98 -6.50
N GLU A 502 -11.75 -25.89 -5.30
CA GLU A 502 -11.35 -27.01 -4.46
C GLU A 502 -12.05 -26.89 -3.11
N TYR A 503 -12.32 -28.03 -2.47
CA TYR A 503 -12.88 -28.05 -1.12
C TYR A 503 -12.13 -29.04 -0.24
N GLN A 504 -12.07 -28.73 1.06
CA GLN A 504 -11.46 -29.57 2.07
C GLN A 504 -12.30 -29.54 3.35
N LEU A 505 -12.60 -30.71 3.88
CA LEU A 505 -13.14 -30.85 5.23
C LEU A 505 -12.00 -30.68 6.24
N ILE A 506 -12.01 -29.59 7.02
CA ILE A 506 -10.99 -29.33 8.05
C ILE A 506 -11.24 -30.25 9.25
N ASP A 507 -12.50 -30.32 9.66
CA ASP A 507 -13.05 -31.24 10.64
C ASP A 507 -14.51 -31.53 10.28
N ASN A 508 -15.19 -32.40 11.04
CA ASN A 508 -16.58 -32.77 10.73
C ASN A 508 -17.59 -31.59 10.84
N THR A 509 -17.14 -30.40 11.24
CA THR A 509 -17.96 -29.20 11.47
C THR A 509 -17.57 -28.03 10.59
N THR A 510 -16.49 -28.11 9.79
CA THR A 510 -15.98 -26.97 9.02
C THR A 510 -15.55 -27.41 7.62
N LEU A 511 -16.19 -26.83 6.60
CA LEU A 511 -15.86 -27.04 5.20
C LEU A 511 -15.15 -25.80 4.64
N SER A 512 -13.91 -25.98 4.18
CA SER A 512 -13.14 -24.96 3.48
C SER A 512 -13.36 -25.08 1.97
N ILE A 513 -13.58 -23.96 1.31
CA ILE A 513 -13.75 -23.85 -0.14
C ILE A 513 -12.80 -22.77 -0.66
N SER A 514 -11.98 -23.12 -1.65
CA SER A 514 -11.13 -22.18 -2.37
C SER A 514 -11.56 -22.14 -3.84
N THR A 515 -11.95 -20.97 -4.32
CA THR A 515 -12.45 -20.76 -5.68
C THR A 515 -11.50 -19.85 -6.43
N LEU A 516 -11.09 -20.26 -7.63
CA LEU A 516 -10.33 -19.45 -8.57
C LEU A 516 -11.23 -19.08 -9.74
N VAL A 517 -11.38 -17.78 -9.96
CA VAL A 517 -12.19 -17.24 -11.06
C VAL A 517 -11.30 -16.40 -11.96
N SER A 518 -11.43 -16.57 -13.27
CA SER A 518 -10.70 -15.75 -14.24
C SER A 518 -11.58 -15.38 -15.42
N ASP A 519 -11.48 -14.12 -15.81
CA ASP A 519 -11.94 -13.64 -17.10
C ASP A 519 -10.84 -12.74 -17.65
N TYR A 520 -10.46 -12.93 -18.92
CA TYR A 520 -9.36 -12.20 -19.56
C TYR A 520 -9.86 -11.13 -20.54
N GLU A 521 -11.18 -10.96 -20.67
CA GLU A 521 -11.81 -9.93 -21.48
C GLU A 521 -12.11 -8.71 -20.60
N TRP A 522 -13.28 -8.62 -19.97
CA TRP A 522 -13.62 -7.48 -19.10
C TRP A 522 -13.26 -7.70 -17.63
N GLY A 523 -12.85 -8.91 -17.26
CA GLY A 523 -12.45 -9.27 -15.91
C GLY A 523 -13.62 -9.68 -15.02
N VAL A 524 -13.27 -10.27 -13.88
CA VAL A 524 -14.23 -10.86 -12.94
C VAL A 524 -14.85 -9.77 -12.07
N LYS A 525 -16.19 -9.70 -12.02
CA LYS A 525 -16.93 -8.73 -11.22
C LYS A 525 -17.28 -9.27 -9.84
N SER A 526 -17.78 -10.50 -9.76
CA SER A 526 -18.20 -11.09 -8.48
C SER A 526 -18.27 -12.61 -8.53
N ALA A 527 -18.14 -13.23 -7.35
CA ALA A 527 -18.47 -14.64 -7.13
C ALA A 527 -19.37 -14.77 -5.91
N VAL A 528 -20.34 -15.67 -5.98
CA VAL A 528 -21.29 -15.96 -4.89
C VAL A 528 -21.30 -17.46 -4.65
N LEU A 529 -21.15 -17.84 -3.38
CA LEU A 529 -21.25 -19.21 -2.91
C LEU A 529 -22.65 -19.42 -2.34
N MET A 530 -23.32 -20.47 -2.77
CA MET A 530 -24.58 -20.94 -2.18
C MET A 530 -24.37 -22.36 -1.67
N TYR A 531 -24.93 -22.68 -0.49
CA TYR A 531 -24.93 -24.05 -0.01
C TYR A 531 -26.25 -24.47 0.63
N SER A 532 -26.57 -25.76 0.56
CA SER A 532 -27.71 -26.39 1.24
C SER A 532 -27.28 -27.67 1.94
N ILE A 533 -27.89 -27.96 3.09
CA ILE A 533 -27.54 -29.10 3.94
C ILE A 533 -28.59 -30.20 3.78
N ASN A 534 -28.15 -31.45 3.64
CA ASN A 534 -28.99 -32.65 3.58
C ASN A 534 -30.06 -32.62 2.47
N GLY A 535 -29.77 -31.95 1.35
CA GLY A 535 -30.71 -31.78 0.24
C GLY A 535 -31.90 -30.88 0.54
N ALA A 536 -31.76 -29.96 1.52
CA ALA A 536 -32.75 -28.91 1.75
C ALA A 536 -32.96 -28.06 0.48
N THR A 537 -34.19 -27.59 0.28
CA THR A 537 -34.55 -26.75 -0.88
C THR A 537 -34.10 -25.31 -0.72
N ASP A 538 -33.90 -24.87 0.53
CA ASP A 538 -33.45 -23.52 0.84
C ASP A 538 -31.93 -23.47 0.79
N TRP A 539 -31.41 -22.53 0.01
CA TRP A 539 -29.98 -22.29 -0.15
C TRP A 539 -29.56 -21.10 0.71
N ILE A 540 -28.46 -21.25 1.43
CA ILE A 540 -27.80 -20.16 2.15
C ILE A 540 -26.82 -19.52 1.19
N GLU A 541 -27.01 -18.22 0.93
CA GLU A 541 -26.14 -17.42 0.08
C GLU A 541 -25.04 -16.75 0.91
N VAL A 542 -23.81 -16.86 0.42
CA VAL A 542 -22.60 -16.30 1.03
C VAL A 542 -21.90 -15.46 -0.05
N PRO A 543 -21.99 -14.12 0.02
CA PRO A 543 -21.20 -13.23 -0.81
C PRO A 543 -19.71 -13.51 -0.61
N MET A 544 -18.95 -13.59 -1.70
CA MET A 544 -17.52 -13.84 -1.62
C MET A 544 -16.71 -12.58 -1.90
N GLU A 545 -15.76 -12.30 -1.01
CA GLU A 545 -14.77 -11.25 -1.23
C GLU A 545 -13.47 -11.87 -1.75
N PRO A 546 -12.83 -11.26 -2.77
CA PRO A 546 -11.57 -11.77 -3.28
C PRO A 546 -10.46 -11.57 -2.24
N THR A 547 -9.53 -12.52 -2.20
CA THR A 547 -8.31 -12.41 -1.42
C THR A 547 -7.40 -11.38 -2.08
N ILE A 548 -7.18 -10.25 -1.41
CA ILE A 548 -6.26 -9.20 -1.86
C ILE A 548 -4.94 -9.33 -1.09
N GLU A 549 -3.83 -9.22 -1.81
CA GLU A 549 -2.46 -9.38 -1.33
C GLU A 549 -1.91 -7.98 -1.00
N VAL A 550 -2.17 -7.52 0.22
CA VAL A 550 -1.65 -6.27 0.77
C VAL A 550 -1.07 -6.55 2.14
N ASN A 551 0.25 -6.68 2.19
CA ASN A 551 1.01 -6.93 3.41
C ASN A 551 2.46 -6.45 3.20
N LYS A 552 3.30 -6.62 4.22
CA LYS A 552 4.71 -6.20 4.20
C LYS A 552 5.56 -6.84 3.10
N ASP A 553 5.13 -8.00 2.57
CA ASP A 553 5.84 -8.73 1.53
C ASP A 553 5.42 -8.29 0.11
N GLY A 554 4.29 -7.59 -0.02
CA GLY A 554 3.82 -7.06 -1.30
C GLY A 554 2.49 -6.30 -1.22
N ILE A 555 2.37 -5.28 -2.07
CA ILE A 555 1.15 -4.50 -2.26
C ILE A 555 0.69 -4.69 -3.70
N LYS A 556 -0.37 -5.48 -3.89
CA LYS A 556 -0.92 -5.81 -5.21
C LYS A 556 -2.33 -5.26 -5.36
N ALA A 557 -2.56 -4.62 -6.50
CA ALA A 557 -3.85 -4.04 -6.87
C ALA A 557 -4.36 -4.53 -8.24
N ILE A 558 -3.63 -5.41 -8.93
CA ILE A 558 -3.98 -5.88 -10.28
C ILE A 558 -4.07 -7.40 -10.27
N TYR A 559 -5.18 -7.92 -10.78
CA TYR A 559 -5.51 -9.34 -10.74
C TYR A 559 -6.09 -9.83 -12.07
N SER A 560 -5.37 -10.74 -12.72
CA SER A 560 -5.88 -11.49 -13.88
C SER A 560 -6.76 -12.68 -13.49
N GLN A 561 -6.66 -13.13 -12.24
CA GLN A 561 -7.50 -14.14 -11.62
C GLN A 561 -7.78 -13.73 -10.18
N LEU A 562 -9.01 -13.97 -9.72
CA LEU A 562 -9.43 -13.70 -8.36
C LEU A 562 -9.60 -15.02 -7.61
N THR A 563 -8.98 -15.08 -6.42
CA THR A 563 -9.12 -16.21 -5.50
C THR A 563 -10.06 -15.82 -4.39
N TYR A 564 -11.04 -16.67 -4.10
CA TYR A 564 -11.98 -16.49 -3.00
C TYR A 564 -11.86 -17.68 -2.05
N ASN A 565 -11.70 -17.40 -0.76
CA ASN A 565 -11.57 -18.43 0.26
C ASN A 565 -12.74 -18.30 1.24
N GLN A 566 -13.48 -19.39 1.46
CA GLN A 566 -14.66 -19.43 2.31
C GLN A 566 -14.61 -20.58 3.29
N LEU A 567 -15.07 -20.31 4.51
CA LEU A 567 -15.26 -21.32 5.55
C LEU A 567 -16.76 -21.41 5.83
N ILE A 568 -17.30 -22.62 5.72
CA ILE A 568 -18.69 -22.92 6.07
C ILE A 568 -18.70 -23.70 7.37
N ASP A 569 -19.36 -23.14 8.39
CA ASP A 569 -19.70 -23.85 9.61
C ASP A 569 -20.88 -24.80 9.37
N LEU A 570 -20.68 -26.08 9.68
CA LEU A 570 -21.62 -27.16 9.45
C LEU A 570 -22.20 -27.64 10.78
N PRO A 571 -23.54 -27.79 10.89
CA PRO A 571 -24.14 -28.36 12.09
C PRO A 571 -23.81 -29.85 12.21
N GLU A 572 -23.88 -30.40 13.44
CA GLU A 572 -23.54 -31.80 13.71
C GLU A 572 -24.38 -32.81 12.91
N ASN A 573 -25.58 -32.43 12.47
CA ASN A 573 -26.47 -33.25 11.66
C ASN A 573 -26.26 -33.08 10.14
N ALA A 574 -25.21 -32.38 9.69
CA ALA A 574 -24.86 -32.29 8.28
C ALA A 574 -24.20 -33.59 7.79
N PHE A 575 -24.91 -34.31 6.90
CA PHE A 575 -24.43 -35.54 6.24
C PHE A 575 -23.91 -35.25 4.84
N ASN A 576 -24.63 -34.41 4.10
CA ASN A 576 -24.20 -33.91 2.80
C ASN A 576 -24.42 -32.39 2.71
N VAL A 577 -23.57 -31.74 1.94
CA VAL A 577 -23.65 -30.31 1.63
C VAL A 577 -23.63 -30.18 0.11
N SER A 578 -24.69 -29.62 -0.47
CA SER A 578 -24.68 -29.23 -1.88
C SER A 578 -24.14 -27.82 -1.96
N ILE A 579 -23.17 -27.60 -2.83
CA ILE A 579 -22.52 -26.32 -3.10
C ILE A 579 -22.90 -25.90 -4.52
N ARG A 580 -23.20 -24.62 -4.70
CA ARG A 580 -23.30 -23.95 -5.98
C ARG A 580 -22.46 -22.69 -5.93
N ILE A 581 -21.58 -22.48 -6.90
CA ILE A 581 -20.80 -21.26 -7.02
C ILE A 581 -21.15 -20.61 -8.35
N VAL A 582 -21.51 -19.33 -8.32
CA VAL A 582 -21.83 -18.53 -9.50
C VAL A 582 -20.83 -17.39 -9.60
N ALA A 583 -20.18 -17.27 -10.76
CA ALA A 583 -19.31 -16.15 -11.08
C ALA A 583 -19.93 -15.30 -12.19
N GLU A 584 -19.74 -13.98 -12.09
CA GLU A 584 -20.18 -12.98 -13.07
C GLU A 584 -19.00 -12.09 -13.46
N ASP A 585 -18.86 -11.78 -14.75
CA ASP A 585 -17.92 -10.79 -15.27
C ASP A 585 -18.53 -9.37 -15.34
N PHE A 586 -17.76 -8.39 -15.79
CA PHE A 586 -18.28 -7.02 -15.93
C PHE A 586 -19.23 -6.80 -17.11
N ALA A 587 -19.25 -7.70 -18.09
CA ALA A 587 -20.20 -7.68 -19.21
C ALA A 587 -21.56 -8.34 -18.87
N GLY A 588 -21.65 -9.02 -17.72
CA GLY A 588 -22.84 -9.69 -17.23
C GLY A 588 -22.98 -11.14 -17.70
N ASN A 589 -21.93 -11.75 -18.27
CA ASN A 589 -21.95 -13.19 -18.53
C ASN A 589 -21.68 -13.95 -17.22
N GLN A 590 -22.28 -15.12 -17.10
CA GLN A 590 -22.23 -15.92 -15.87
C GLN A 590 -21.81 -17.36 -16.15
N ASN A 591 -21.09 -17.93 -15.19
CA ASN A 591 -20.79 -19.36 -15.15
C ASN A 591 -21.15 -19.91 -13.77
N GLU A 592 -21.57 -21.16 -13.72
CA GLU A 592 -21.94 -21.83 -12.47
C GLU A 592 -21.37 -23.24 -12.38
N VAL A 593 -21.01 -23.65 -11.17
CA VAL A 593 -20.63 -25.02 -10.84
C VAL A 593 -21.42 -25.52 -9.64
N GLU A 594 -21.78 -26.81 -9.66
CA GLU A 594 -22.45 -27.48 -8.56
C GLU A 594 -21.71 -28.73 -8.14
N GLN A 595 -21.67 -29.00 -6.83
CA GLN A 595 -21.05 -30.19 -6.27
C GLN A 595 -21.72 -30.61 -4.97
N VAL A 596 -21.89 -31.92 -4.77
CA VAL A 596 -22.33 -32.49 -3.50
C VAL A 596 -21.12 -33.02 -2.74
N VAL A 597 -20.93 -32.55 -1.52
CA VAL A 597 -19.86 -32.97 -0.61
C VAL A 597 -20.47 -33.86 0.48
N VAL A 598 -19.92 -35.06 0.63
CA VAL A 598 -20.30 -35.98 1.72
C VAL A 598 -19.47 -35.64 2.94
N ILE A 599 -20.12 -35.26 4.04
CA ILE A 599 -19.49 -34.86 5.30
C ILE A 599 -19.28 -36.07 6.22
N ARG A 600 -20.31 -36.91 6.35
CA ARG A 600 -20.30 -38.13 7.17
C ARG A 600 -21.37 -39.10 6.67
N GLU A 601 -21.24 -40.37 7.04
CA GLU A 601 -22.25 -41.38 6.71
C GLU A 601 -23.60 -41.03 7.37
N ALA A 602 -24.65 -41.00 6.56
CA ALA A 602 -26.00 -40.87 7.09
C ALA A 602 -26.37 -42.13 7.90
N PRO A 603 -27.06 -42.00 9.04
CA PRO A 603 -27.61 -43.17 9.71
C PRO A 603 -28.49 -43.94 8.72
N PRO A 604 -28.44 -45.28 8.73
CA PRO A 604 -29.20 -46.08 7.77
C PRO A 604 -30.67 -45.68 7.81
N SER A 605 -31.22 -45.36 6.64
CA SER A 605 -32.64 -45.07 6.47
C SER A 605 -33.44 -46.23 7.08
N SER A 606 -34.37 -45.91 7.97
CA SER A 606 -35.27 -46.86 8.64
C SER A 606 -36.36 -47.42 7.69
N SER A 607 -36.03 -47.60 6.41
CA SER A 607 -36.89 -48.16 5.37
C SER A 607 -36.52 -49.57 4.91
N GLU A 608 -35.48 -50.18 5.45
CA GLU A 608 -35.27 -51.63 5.31
C GLU A 608 -35.68 -52.34 6.61
N GLN A 609 -36.98 -52.58 6.76
CA GLN A 609 -37.45 -53.59 7.70
C GLN A 609 -36.96 -54.96 7.24
N PRO A 610 -36.27 -55.76 8.09
CA PRO A 610 -36.03 -57.15 7.78
C PRO A 610 -37.38 -57.88 7.74
N VAL A 611 -37.60 -58.67 6.69
CA VAL A 611 -38.76 -59.56 6.58
C VAL A 611 -38.84 -60.44 7.83
N GLN A 612 -39.95 -60.30 8.54
CA GLN A 612 -40.29 -61.01 9.76
C GLN A 612 -40.41 -62.51 9.47
N GLN A 613 -39.43 -63.33 9.88
CA GLN A 613 -39.60 -64.77 10.00
C GLN A 613 -40.12 -65.13 11.40
N THR A 614 -41.17 -65.95 11.42
CA THR A 614 -41.86 -66.50 12.60
C THR A 614 -40.97 -67.58 13.28
N PRO A 615 -41.11 -67.85 14.59
CA PRO A 615 -40.02 -68.33 15.44
C PRO A 615 -39.90 -69.86 15.50
N GLU A 616 -38.67 -70.35 15.66
CA GLU A 616 -38.37 -71.66 16.23
C GLU A 616 -37.36 -71.52 17.38
N GLN A 617 -37.53 -72.36 18.41
CA GLN A 617 -36.92 -72.34 19.74
C GLN A 617 -35.45 -72.84 19.79
N PRO A 618 -34.73 -72.63 20.92
CA PRO A 618 -33.25 -72.60 21.04
C PRO A 618 -32.64 -73.97 21.39
N PRO A 619 -31.30 -74.18 21.29
CA PRO A 619 -30.31 -73.79 22.34
C PRO A 619 -28.95 -73.33 21.70
N GLU A 620 -27.84 -72.96 22.33
CA GLU A 620 -27.25 -73.11 23.67
C GLU A 620 -26.06 -72.12 23.79
N GLN A 621 -25.58 -71.88 25.02
CA GLN A 621 -24.54 -70.92 25.40
C GLN A 621 -23.14 -71.22 24.84
N THR A 622 -22.30 -70.19 24.63
CA THR A 622 -20.91 -70.20 25.14
C THR A 622 -20.28 -68.80 25.22
N GLU A 623 -19.29 -68.72 26.10
CA GLU A 623 -18.68 -67.60 26.83
C GLU A 623 -17.87 -66.53 26.05
N GLN A 624 -17.73 -65.37 26.75
CA GLN A 624 -16.75 -64.26 26.72
C GLN A 624 -15.28 -64.60 26.33
N PRO A 625 -14.33 -63.62 26.08
CA PRO A 625 -14.19 -62.32 26.76
C PRO A 625 -13.62 -61.07 26.02
N GLU A 626 -13.85 -59.95 26.71
CA GLU A 626 -13.20 -58.63 26.88
C GLU A 626 -11.88 -58.18 26.17
N GLN A 627 -11.94 -56.93 25.66
CA GLN A 627 -11.07 -55.74 25.87
C GLN A 627 -9.59 -55.72 25.35
N PRO A 628 -8.90 -54.55 25.21
CA PRO A 628 -9.21 -53.19 25.70
C PRO A 628 -8.98 -52.00 24.72
N VAL A 629 -9.45 -50.85 25.22
CA VAL A 629 -9.16 -49.45 24.83
C VAL A 629 -7.69 -49.08 25.10
N THR A 630 -7.05 -48.32 24.20
CA THR A 630 -5.98 -47.34 24.56
C THR A 630 -5.76 -46.26 23.48
N GLY A 631 -5.84 -44.99 23.89
CA GLY A 631 -4.76 -43.99 23.68
C GLY A 631 -4.68 -43.15 22.38
N LEU A 632 -5.10 -41.89 22.49
CA LEU A 632 -4.62 -40.68 21.76
C LEU A 632 -3.15 -40.32 22.15
N PRO A 633 -2.45 -39.26 21.63
CA PRO A 633 -2.59 -38.45 20.40
C PRO A 633 -1.23 -38.15 19.66
N MET A 634 -1.29 -37.34 18.58
CA MET A 634 -0.41 -36.17 18.28
C MET A 634 0.48 -36.17 17.00
N ASN A 635 0.21 -35.16 16.16
CA ASN A 635 1.07 -34.36 15.26
C ASN A 635 2.01 -35.03 14.22
N GLN A 636 1.81 -34.72 12.93
CA GLN A 636 2.51 -33.62 12.23
C GLN A 636 2.13 -33.63 10.73
N VAL A 637 1.50 -32.54 10.29
CA VAL A 637 1.29 -32.16 8.90
C VAL A 637 2.46 -31.24 8.52
N LEU A 638 3.26 -31.62 7.53
CA LEU A 638 4.12 -30.80 6.64
C LEU A 638 5.30 -31.66 6.11
N ALA A 639 5.03 -32.60 5.21
CA ALA A 639 6.10 -33.30 4.45
C ALA A 639 5.64 -34.00 3.15
N VAL A 640 4.40 -33.81 2.68
CA VAL A 640 3.85 -34.69 1.63
C VAL A 640 3.97 -34.09 0.21
N SER A 641 3.99 -32.77 0.06
CA SER A 641 3.94 -32.13 -1.28
C SER A 641 5.28 -32.17 -2.05
N ILE A 642 6.42 -32.19 -1.35
CA ILE A 642 7.76 -32.25 -1.99
C ILE A 642 8.11 -33.70 -2.40
N ILE A 643 7.60 -34.71 -1.68
CA ILE A 643 7.88 -36.12 -1.96
C ILE A 643 7.18 -36.58 -3.26
N ILE A 644 5.98 -36.07 -3.55
CA ILE A 644 5.23 -36.44 -4.76
C ILE A 644 5.92 -35.90 -6.02
N VAL A 645 6.46 -34.67 -5.99
CA VAL A 645 7.18 -34.09 -7.13
C VAL A 645 8.50 -34.81 -7.39
N ILE A 646 9.25 -35.17 -6.33
CA ILE A 646 10.50 -35.94 -6.46
C ILE A 646 10.24 -37.35 -7.01
N ILE A 647 9.14 -38.00 -6.61
CA ILE A 647 8.77 -39.32 -7.13
C ILE A 647 8.37 -39.25 -8.60
N ILE A 648 7.64 -38.21 -9.04
CA ILE A 648 7.25 -38.02 -10.44
C ILE A 648 8.49 -37.77 -11.32
N VAL A 649 9.41 -36.89 -10.88
CA VAL A 649 10.66 -36.61 -11.61
C VAL A 649 11.57 -37.83 -11.67
N ALA A 650 11.71 -38.58 -10.58
CA ALA A 650 12.48 -39.83 -10.56
C ALA A 650 11.88 -40.92 -11.47
N THR A 651 10.55 -41.01 -11.56
CA THR A 651 9.85 -41.98 -12.41
C THR A 651 9.99 -41.65 -13.90
N VAL A 652 10.03 -40.36 -14.24
CA VAL A 652 10.29 -39.88 -15.62
C VAL A 652 11.75 -40.14 -16.02
N LEU A 653 12.72 -39.87 -15.14
CA LEU A 653 14.14 -40.12 -15.40
C LEU A 653 14.48 -41.62 -15.51
N LEU A 654 13.82 -42.48 -14.73
CA LEU A 654 13.98 -43.93 -14.81
C LEU A 654 13.36 -44.54 -16.08
N LYS A 655 12.29 -43.93 -16.63
CA LYS A 655 11.73 -44.34 -17.93
C LYS A 655 12.62 -43.95 -19.11
N ILE A 656 13.33 -42.81 -19.03
CA ILE A 656 14.28 -42.36 -20.06
C ILE A 656 15.53 -43.25 -20.10
N LYS A 657 15.98 -43.79 -18.95
CA LYS A 657 17.15 -44.68 -18.87
C LYS A 657 16.90 -46.11 -19.36
N LYS A 658 15.63 -46.53 -19.50
CA LYS A 658 15.24 -47.86 -20.00
C LYS A 658 15.00 -47.92 -21.52
N SER A 659 15.13 -46.80 -22.24
CA SER A 659 14.92 -46.74 -23.70
C SER A 659 16.13 -46.20 -24.48
N GLN A 660 17.34 -46.28 -23.92
CA GLN A 660 18.60 -46.12 -24.66
C GLN A 660 19.21 -47.48 -24.97
#